data_AF-A0A2T4YRW3-F1
#
_entry.id   AF-A0A2T4YRW3-F1
#
_cell.length_a   1.000
_cell.length_b   1.000
_cell.length_c   1.000
_cell.angle_alpha   90.00
_cell.angle_beta   90.00
_cell.angle_gamma   90.00
#
_symmetry.space_group_name_H-M   'P 1'
#
loop_
_entity.id
_entity.type
_entity.pdbx_description
1 polymer ?
#
loop_
_entity_poly.entity_id
_entity_poly.type
_entity_poly.pdbx_seq_one_letter_code
_entity_poly.pdbx_strand_id
1 'polypeptide(L)'
;MSAIRIYTASLCAGVAAMQGSAQAAAQQVDWPSSRIAHPKRATIGPYNAVFLAGSDGLERPVQGYAADEALPPMPQWTMRAWINPTLLPKGLVPVAAIGNPAGAAARMFALDDGKPVFQMGATTLRAAAPITRESWHLLTATADAGRVRFFVDGRLVGTATADAMPPATGVVALGPRLPGQPGFAGRIAAFALDPVLLGAPAIASLARRQPDAALIRFEDASPSWPLQVKTQYGLTAPQPAWELPTGKAPFSKPVASPVSTAPALAPTREGHYAVNAWRLVAAPTVAANGAMISQPGFDARSWHAATVPGTVLTTLVDRGVYPDPTLGLNNMAIPESLSRQSWWYRSEFTLPATPAKRLTLTFDGVNYAAQVWVNGTAIGDVKGAFIRGRFDVTDRLRPGQRNSIAVLVAPPPHPGIAHEQSLAGGRGDNGGALMSDGPTFGASEGWDWIPGVRDRNTGLWQGVDLAATGFMTIGDPAVSTRLPRPDNAVAEISIEVPVTNHGTAPASATVRAAFDDVAVEQRVTLPAGASQVVRFTPSSFPQLAVQKPKLWWPNGYGDPALHRLDLTVASDRVVSDRRSLDFGMRSVTYELSSLDTTGALRRVLVDTALAHDLGTPVIDERHPALRKVRGGWANSLMPGAETSPAVTALPDDPLSPQMVLRVNGVRIAARGGNWGMDDMMKRVGTDRLTPYFRLHREAGMNIIRNWMGQSTEEAFYALADRHGLMVLNDFWESTQDNDAEAQDVPLFVANARDVVRRYRTHPSIILWFGRNEGVPQPILQTALQDMVWQEDGTRLYKGNSRVINLGGSGPYEWHPPEDYFTGYPHGFAIEVGTASFPTLESWQRTVPVEDRWPISDTWVYHDWHQERGVSMASFVRAMDTEFGPARDLADFERKAQMLNYESHRAIFEGFNAGLWTTNSARMLWMTHPAWPSSDFQIYSSDYDTHAAFYGTKKGAEPVHIQMNQPGRQVVMVNTTRQPLTGVKATARVTDLTGATVATHAQTVDLPANATVALFPLALDAALAKGPVLVRLDASAADGSRVSENFYWQAANPADLRALSAMPQATLRADVAAASAAAGERSLRVTLSNPGTTPALQTKLTLFDGKGVQILPAYFSDNYVSLLPGETRDVTVAYPGDRGVATVRLRGWNSPATTIGGK
;
A
#
# COMPACT_ATOMS: atom_id res chain seq x y z
N MET A 1 -14.72 -35.63 -37.23
CA MET A 1 -15.50 -35.59 -38.50
C MET A 1 -16.95 -35.36 -38.09
N SER A 2 -17.75 -34.46 -38.66
CA SER A 2 -17.55 -33.62 -39.87
C SER A 2 -18.25 -32.24 -39.77
N ALA A 3 -17.69 -31.27 -40.52
CA ALA A 3 -18.23 -30.02 -41.08
C ALA A 3 -19.67 -29.55 -40.73
N ILE A 4 -20.00 -28.29 -40.38
CA ILE A 4 -19.59 -26.89 -40.78
C ILE A 4 -20.68 -26.19 -41.63
N ARG A 5 -21.07 -24.97 -41.21
CA ARG A 5 -22.10 -24.05 -41.80
C ARG A 5 -23.55 -24.59 -41.67
N ILE A 6 -24.62 -23.78 -41.69
CA ILE A 6 -24.80 -22.34 -42.01
C ILE A 6 -25.64 -21.67 -40.91
N TYR A 7 -25.27 -20.46 -40.45
CA TYR A 7 -26.22 -19.44 -39.98
C TYR A 7 -25.59 -18.04 -40.12
N THR A 8 -25.96 -17.32 -41.18
CA THR A 8 -25.40 -15.99 -41.50
C THR A 8 -26.47 -15.08 -42.13
N ALA A 9 -27.47 -14.66 -41.34
CA ALA A 9 -28.45 -13.64 -41.75
C ALA A 9 -29.30 -13.10 -40.58
N SER A 10 -28.81 -12.10 -39.82
CA SER A 10 -29.62 -11.13 -39.03
C SER A 10 -28.72 -10.08 -38.37
N LEU A 11 -27.88 -9.39 -39.16
CA LEU A 11 -26.91 -8.42 -38.64
C LEU A 11 -26.61 -7.32 -39.68
N CYS A 12 -27.68 -6.65 -40.16
CA CYS A 12 -27.57 -5.62 -41.21
C CYS A 12 -28.74 -4.61 -41.22
N ALA A 13 -29.02 -3.98 -40.07
CA ALA A 13 -29.86 -2.77 -39.98
C ALA A 13 -29.57 -2.03 -38.66
N GLY A 14 -28.86 -0.89 -38.70
CA GLY A 14 -28.55 -0.11 -37.49
C GLY A 14 -27.25 0.69 -37.49
N VAL A 15 -26.33 0.46 -38.44
CA VAL A 15 -25.02 1.16 -38.50
C VAL A 15 -24.95 2.03 -39.75
N ALA A 16 -25.69 3.15 -39.76
CA ALA A 16 -25.76 4.08 -40.90
C ALA A 16 -26.06 5.54 -40.52
N ALA A 17 -25.73 6.00 -39.30
CA ALA A 17 -26.05 7.37 -38.85
C ALA A 17 -25.04 8.03 -37.88
N MET A 18 -23.88 7.43 -37.58
CA MET A 18 -22.83 8.07 -36.77
C MET A 18 -21.42 7.72 -37.27
N GLN A 19 -20.97 8.37 -38.34
CA GLN A 19 -19.54 8.44 -38.69
C GLN A 19 -18.90 9.67 -38.04
N GLY A 20 -18.81 9.65 -36.71
CA GLY A 20 -17.90 10.52 -35.95
C GLY A 20 -16.52 9.86 -35.87
N SER A 21 -15.45 10.61 -36.08
CA SER A 21 -14.10 10.06 -36.28
C SER A 21 -13.47 9.50 -34.99
N ALA A 22 -13.56 8.18 -34.81
CA ALA A 22 -12.76 7.42 -33.85
C ALA A 22 -11.60 6.71 -34.57
N GLN A 23 -10.49 7.42 -34.79
CA GLN A 23 -9.23 6.79 -35.21
C GLN A 23 -8.51 6.23 -33.99
N ALA A 24 -8.31 4.90 -33.96
CA ALA A 24 -7.49 4.26 -32.95
C ALA A 24 -6.04 4.75 -33.06
N ALA A 25 -5.59 5.50 -32.06
CA ALA A 25 -4.22 5.98 -32.00
C ALA A 25 -3.28 4.81 -31.69
N ALA A 26 -2.65 4.25 -32.72
CA ALA A 26 -1.51 3.35 -32.54
C ALA A 26 -0.38 4.13 -31.83
N GLN A 27 -0.26 3.94 -30.52
CA GLN A 27 0.90 4.41 -29.77
C GLN A 27 2.13 3.75 -30.37
N GLN A 28 3.11 4.58 -30.73
CA GLN A 28 4.37 4.09 -31.23
C GLN A 28 5.18 3.66 -30.01
N VAL A 29 5.21 2.34 -29.77
CA VAL A 29 5.99 1.74 -28.68
C VAL A 29 7.45 2.15 -28.84
N ASP A 30 7.97 2.91 -27.87
CA ASP A 30 9.41 3.02 -27.67
C ASP A 30 9.90 1.67 -27.10
N TRP A 31 10.28 0.80 -28.03
CA TRP A 31 11.09 -0.36 -27.71
C TRP A 31 12.39 0.11 -27.04
N PRO A 32 13.00 -0.67 -26.13
CA PRO A 32 14.40 -0.46 -25.76
C PRO A 32 15.22 -0.57 -27.05
N SER A 33 15.67 0.57 -27.57
CA SER A 33 16.04 0.67 -28.98
C SER A 33 17.23 -0.22 -29.29
N SER A 34 16.99 -1.22 -30.13
CA SER A 34 18.06 -2.06 -30.67
C SER A 34 19.07 -1.16 -31.38
N ARG A 35 20.36 -1.51 -31.26
CA ARG A 35 21.57 -0.66 -31.40
C ARG A 35 21.76 0.03 -32.76
N ILE A 36 20.80 0.84 -33.19
CA ILE A 36 20.78 1.63 -34.41
C ILE A 36 21.09 3.07 -34.01
N ALA A 37 22.38 3.43 -34.01
CA ALA A 37 22.79 4.81 -33.85
C ALA A 37 22.19 5.63 -35.00
N HIS A 38 21.21 6.50 -34.71
CA HIS A 38 20.66 7.40 -35.71
C HIS A 38 21.78 8.30 -36.26
N PRO A 39 21.91 8.46 -37.59
CA PRO A 39 22.97 9.27 -38.16
C PRO A 39 22.80 10.73 -37.75
N LYS A 40 23.90 11.35 -37.30
CA LYS A 40 23.95 12.78 -36.95
C LYS A 40 23.49 13.62 -38.13
N ARG A 41 22.49 14.47 -37.92
CA ARG A 41 21.93 15.38 -38.93
C ARG A 41 22.38 16.80 -38.70
N ALA A 42 22.65 17.52 -39.79
CA ALA A 42 23.07 18.91 -39.74
C ALA A 42 21.89 19.87 -39.44
N THR A 43 20.68 19.56 -39.95
CA THR A 43 19.42 20.15 -39.46
C THR A 43 18.90 19.35 -38.28
N ILE A 44 18.52 20.06 -37.22
CA ILE A 44 17.91 19.53 -36.00
C ILE A 44 16.39 19.76 -36.10
N GLY A 45 15.59 18.72 -35.83
CA GLY A 45 14.14 18.74 -36.01
C GLY A 45 13.67 18.35 -37.43
N PRO A 46 12.40 18.64 -37.80
CA PRO A 46 11.39 19.35 -37.03
C PRO A 46 10.83 18.53 -35.84
N TYR A 47 10.51 19.22 -34.75
CA TYR A 47 9.76 18.66 -33.62
C TYR A 47 8.37 19.32 -33.50
N ASN A 48 7.37 18.54 -33.07
CA ASN A 48 6.00 19.02 -32.82
C ASN A 48 5.49 18.46 -31.49
N ALA A 49 4.98 19.30 -30.60
CA ALA A 49 4.47 18.89 -29.29
C ALA A 49 3.33 19.78 -28.77
N VAL A 50 2.53 19.25 -27.84
CA VAL A 50 1.43 19.93 -27.15
C VAL A 50 1.63 19.88 -25.64
N PHE A 51 1.31 20.98 -24.96
CA PHE A 51 1.66 21.25 -23.57
C PHE A 51 0.44 21.69 -22.78
N LEU A 52 0.17 21.01 -21.67
CA LEU A 52 -0.70 21.50 -20.59
C LEU A 52 0.09 22.45 -19.69
N ALA A 53 -0.58 23.39 -19.02
CA ALA A 53 0.08 24.34 -18.11
C ALA A 53 0.73 23.69 -16.87
N GLY A 54 0.35 22.45 -16.54
CA GLY A 54 0.97 21.57 -15.54
C GLY A 54 2.07 20.64 -16.07
N SER A 55 2.37 20.66 -17.38
CA SER A 55 3.40 19.82 -18.00
C SER A 55 4.83 20.21 -17.60
N ASP A 56 5.77 19.29 -17.81
CA ASP A 56 7.20 19.48 -17.56
C ASP A 56 7.95 20.19 -18.70
N GLY A 57 7.35 20.21 -19.89
CA GLY A 57 8.08 20.29 -21.14
C GLY A 57 8.51 18.91 -21.65
N LEU A 58 9.33 18.90 -22.69
CA LEU A 58 9.98 17.71 -23.24
C LEU A 58 11.45 18.03 -23.49
N GLU A 59 12.36 17.26 -22.88
CA GLU A 59 13.80 17.32 -23.15
C GLU A 59 14.28 15.99 -23.74
N ARG A 60 15.19 16.04 -24.71
CA ARG A 60 15.81 14.84 -25.31
C ARG A 60 17.14 15.14 -26.00
N PRO A 61 17.98 14.13 -26.25
CA PRO A 61 19.13 14.27 -27.14
C PRO A 61 18.72 14.67 -28.56
N VAL A 62 19.54 15.50 -29.21
CA VAL A 62 19.47 15.80 -30.64
C VAL A 62 19.71 14.51 -31.44
N GLN A 63 18.99 14.32 -32.56
CA GLN A 63 19.07 13.08 -33.33
C GLN A 63 20.51 12.72 -33.74
N GLY A 64 21.04 11.66 -33.12
CA GLY A 64 22.37 11.10 -33.34
C GLY A 64 23.48 11.60 -32.40
N TYR A 65 23.18 12.50 -31.46
CA TYR A 65 24.12 13.04 -30.47
C TYR A 65 23.79 12.53 -29.06
N ALA A 66 24.77 12.53 -28.15
CA ALA A 66 24.51 12.42 -26.71
C ALA A 66 24.07 13.79 -26.14
N ALA A 67 23.40 13.79 -24.98
CA ALA A 67 22.87 15.02 -24.37
C ALA A 67 23.98 15.99 -23.90
N ASP A 68 25.13 15.45 -23.52
CA ASP A 68 26.36 16.16 -23.12
C ASP A 68 27.28 16.49 -24.30
N GLU A 69 27.08 15.87 -25.47
CA GLU A 69 27.93 16.09 -26.64
C GLU A 69 27.81 17.52 -27.17
N ALA A 70 28.94 18.16 -27.49
CA ALA A 70 28.94 19.46 -28.15
C ALA A 70 28.43 19.37 -29.60
N LEU A 71 27.41 20.15 -29.95
CA LEU A 71 26.96 20.30 -31.34
C LEU A 71 28.06 20.97 -32.20
N PRO A 72 28.19 20.59 -33.48
CA PRO A 72 29.22 21.16 -34.36
C PRO A 72 29.02 22.68 -34.55
N PRO A 73 30.11 23.45 -34.75
CA PRO A 73 30.02 24.89 -34.94
C PRO A 73 29.24 25.22 -36.21
N MET A 74 28.14 25.96 -36.05
CA MET A 74 27.31 26.47 -37.15
C MET A 74 27.68 27.95 -37.39
N PRO A 75 28.51 28.28 -38.42
CA PRO A 75 28.93 29.67 -38.69
C PRO A 75 27.78 30.55 -39.21
N GLN A 76 26.71 29.92 -39.69
CA GLN A 76 25.42 30.51 -39.98
C GLN A 76 24.32 29.52 -39.55
N TRP A 77 23.18 30.02 -39.08
CA TRP A 77 22.04 29.17 -38.73
C TRP A 77 20.70 29.92 -38.72
N THR A 78 19.61 29.15 -38.79
CA THR A 78 18.24 29.61 -38.59
C THR A 78 17.53 28.70 -37.59
N MET A 79 17.08 29.26 -36.47
CA MET A 79 16.18 28.60 -35.53
C MET A 79 14.75 29.08 -35.80
N ARG A 80 13.77 28.18 -35.85
CA ARG A 80 12.35 28.52 -36.08
C ARG A 80 11.42 27.70 -35.20
N ALA A 81 10.29 28.28 -34.81
CA ALA A 81 9.18 27.61 -34.13
C ALA A 81 7.86 28.23 -34.58
N TRP A 82 6.87 27.41 -34.95
CA TRP A 82 5.48 27.84 -34.91
C TRP A 82 4.92 27.57 -33.51
N ILE A 83 4.25 28.54 -32.92
CA ILE A 83 3.66 28.42 -31.58
C ILE A 83 2.20 28.84 -31.60
N ASN A 84 1.36 28.13 -30.87
CA ASN A 84 -0.04 28.48 -30.64
C ASN A 84 -0.32 28.34 -29.13
N PRO A 85 -0.11 29.40 -28.34
CA PRO A 85 -0.26 29.35 -26.89
C PRO A 85 -1.75 29.37 -26.51
N THR A 86 -2.16 28.50 -25.58
CA THR A 86 -3.50 28.58 -24.98
C THR A 86 -3.55 29.56 -23.81
N LEU A 87 -2.44 29.72 -23.08
CA LEU A 87 -2.28 30.69 -21.99
C LEU A 87 -1.11 31.64 -22.25
N LEU A 88 -1.24 32.87 -21.76
CA LEU A 88 -0.20 33.90 -21.75
C LEU A 88 -0.03 34.42 -20.31
N PRO A 89 0.63 33.64 -19.42
CA PRO A 89 0.87 34.06 -18.04
C PRO A 89 1.90 35.21 -17.98
N LYS A 90 1.99 35.86 -16.82
CA LYS A 90 2.94 36.95 -16.57
C LYS A 90 4.37 36.43 -16.31
N GLY A 91 5.36 37.24 -16.66
CA GLY A 91 6.77 36.90 -16.58
C GLY A 91 7.24 35.97 -17.70
N LEU A 92 8.49 35.49 -17.57
CA LEU A 92 9.18 34.70 -18.57
C LEU A 92 8.66 33.25 -18.63
N VAL A 93 8.22 32.84 -19.82
CA VAL A 93 7.78 31.49 -20.21
C VAL A 93 8.76 30.94 -21.25
N PRO A 94 9.63 29.98 -20.92
CA PRO A 94 10.46 29.30 -21.90
C PRO A 94 9.58 28.48 -22.88
N VAL A 95 9.84 28.60 -24.19
CA VAL A 95 9.03 27.95 -25.23
C VAL A 95 9.79 26.84 -25.94
N ALA A 96 11.01 27.08 -26.42
CA ALA A 96 11.82 26.04 -27.05
C ALA A 96 13.30 26.43 -27.06
N ALA A 97 14.20 25.46 -26.86
CA ALA A 97 15.64 25.70 -26.83
C ALA A 97 16.47 24.59 -27.48
N ILE A 98 17.67 24.98 -27.92
CA ILE A 98 18.77 24.08 -28.30
C ILE A 98 19.92 24.29 -27.31
N GLY A 99 20.44 23.19 -26.76
CA GLY A 99 21.29 23.17 -25.56
C GLY A 99 20.46 23.19 -24.26
N ASN A 100 21.09 22.87 -23.13
CA ASN A 100 20.48 22.91 -21.80
C ASN A 100 19.86 24.30 -21.51
N PRO A 101 18.54 24.44 -21.28
CA PRO A 101 17.86 25.73 -21.09
C PRO A 101 18.36 26.59 -19.92
N ALA A 102 18.96 25.97 -18.89
CA ALA A 102 19.55 26.67 -17.75
C ALA A 102 21.04 27.01 -17.95
N GLY A 103 21.66 26.55 -19.04
CA GLY A 103 23.07 26.75 -19.36
C GLY A 103 23.32 27.99 -20.23
N ALA A 104 24.43 28.69 -20.00
CA ALA A 104 24.83 29.88 -20.75
C ALA A 104 25.01 29.66 -22.26
N ALA A 105 25.12 28.41 -22.72
CA ALA A 105 25.26 28.02 -24.13
C ALA A 105 23.92 27.95 -24.91
N ALA A 106 22.76 28.08 -24.24
CA ALA A 106 21.46 27.88 -24.85
C ALA A 106 21.11 28.90 -25.94
N ARG A 107 20.34 28.45 -26.94
CA ARG A 107 19.58 29.31 -27.87
C ARG A 107 18.10 29.06 -27.61
N MET A 108 17.37 30.06 -27.12
CA MET A 108 16.02 29.86 -26.58
C MET A 108 15.00 30.87 -27.14
N PHE A 109 13.84 30.38 -27.55
CA PHE A 109 12.62 31.18 -27.65
C PHE A 109 11.86 31.16 -26.33
N ALA A 110 11.35 32.31 -25.93
CA ALA A 110 10.50 32.50 -24.76
C ALA A 110 9.36 33.49 -25.07
N LEU A 111 8.36 33.56 -24.20
CA LEU A 111 7.44 34.69 -24.09
C LEU A 111 7.72 35.41 -22.76
N ASP A 112 7.55 36.72 -22.67
CA ASP A 112 7.64 37.45 -21.40
C ASP A 112 6.55 38.53 -21.33
N ASP A 113 5.63 38.39 -20.37
CA ASP A 113 4.31 39.03 -20.38
C ASP A 113 3.61 38.88 -21.76
N GLY A 114 3.69 37.66 -22.33
CA GLY A 114 3.15 37.33 -23.65
C GLY A 114 3.90 37.91 -24.86
N LYS A 115 4.99 38.68 -24.65
CA LYS A 115 5.82 39.24 -25.73
C LYS A 115 6.88 38.22 -26.16
N PRO A 116 7.00 37.85 -27.45
CA PRO A 116 8.07 36.97 -27.88
C PRO A 116 9.47 37.50 -27.58
N VAL A 117 10.34 36.60 -27.14
CA VAL A 117 11.74 36.84 -26.79
C VAL A 117 12.60 35.76 -27.47
N PHE A 118 13.78 36.15 -27.94
CA PHE A 118 14.88 35.24 -28.23
C PHE A 118 16.07 35.55 -27.31
N GLN A 119 16.65 34.52 -26.70
CA GLN A 119 17.80 34.62 -25.81
C GLN A 119 18.95 33.72 -26.27
N MET A 120 20.18 34.24 -26.18
CA MET A 120 21.42 33.51 -26.46
C MET A 120 22.56 34.11 -25.65
N GLY A 121 23.00 33.41 -24.60
CA GLY A 121 23.94 33.98 -23.62
C GLY A 121 23.42 35.28 -23.02
N ALA A 122 24.25 36.32 -22.99
CA ALA A 122 23.84 37.67 -22.56
C ALA A 122 22.93 38.40 -23.56
N THR A 123 22.80 37.93 -24.81
CA THR A 123 21.98 38.58 -25.84
C THR A 123 20.50 38.25 -25.64
N THR A 124 19.66 39.27 -25.48
CA THR A 124 18.19 39.14 -25.44
C THR A 124 17.54 40.09 -26.45
N LEU A 125 16.74 39.56 -27.37
CA LEU A 125 15.92 40.31 -28.34
C LEU A 125 14.44 40.11 -28.02
N ARG A 126 13.63 41.18 -28.02
CA ARG A 126 12.26 41.19 -27.48
C ARG A 126 11.28 41.95 -28.38
N ALA A 127 10.08 41.41 -28.55
CA ALA A 127 8.98 42.07 -29.23
C ALA A 127 8.36 43.21 -28.39
N ALA A 128 7.96 44.30 -29.06
CA ALA A 128 7.32 45.43 -28.39
C ALA A 128 5.91 45.09 -27.85
N ALA A 129 5.13 44.34 -28.64
CA ALA A 129 3.76 43.93 -28.36
C ALA A 129 3.67 42.42 -28.03
N PRO A 130 2.69 42.00 -27.21
CA PRO A 130 2.39 40.59 -26.98
C PRO A 130 1.76 39.94 -28.22
N ILE A 131 1.88 38.61 -28.31
CA ILE A 131 1.10 37.80 -29.25
C ILE A 131 -0.29 37.46 -28.67
N THR A 132 -1.16 36.86 -29.47
CA THR A 132 -2.50 36.41 -29.06
C THR A 132 -2.52 34.93 -28.71
N ARG A 133 -3.47 34.52 -27.85
CA ARG A 133 -3.75 33.10 -27.57
C ARG A 133 -4.55 32.46 -28.70
N GLU A 134 -4.50 31.13 -28.79
CA GLU A 134 -5.23 30.28 -29.74
C GLU A 134 -4.90 30.49 -31.24
N SER A 135 -3.99 31.41 -31.55
CA SER A 135 -3.50 31.74 -32.89
C SER A 135 -2.06 31.24 -33.13
N TRP A 136 -1.76 30.83 -34.37
CA TRP A 136 -0.40 30.45 -34.78
C TRP A 136 0.49 31.68 -35.04
N HIS A 137 1.60 31.77 -34.31
CA HIS A 137 2.67 32.75 -34.50
C HIS A 137 3.99 32.07 -34.88
N LEU A 138 4.73 32.65 -35.82
CA LEU A 138 6.05 32.17 -36.25
C LEU A 138 7.15 32.95 -35.53
N LEU A 139 7.90 32.27 -34.68
CA LEU A 139 9.16 32.76 -34.13
C LEU A 139 10.31 32.30 -35.02
N THR A 140 11.24 33.20 -35.34
CA THR A 140 12.45 32.84 -36.11
C THR A 140 13.64 33.69 -35.68
N ALA A 141 14.75 33.06 -35.31
CA ALA A 141 16.02 33.71 -35.04
C ALA A 141 17.06 33.24 -36.07
N THR A 142 17.86 34.17 -36.59
CA THR A 142 18.95 33.86 -37.52
C THR A 142 20.25 34.50 -37.07
N ALA A 143 21.38 33.84 -37.32
CA ALA A 143 22.68 34.45 -37.10
C ALA A 143 23.72 34.04 -38.14
N ASP A 144 24.63 34.99 -38.39
CA ASP A 144 25.80 34.92 -39.28
C ASP A 144 26.81 35.98 -38.80
N ALA A 145 28.11 35.68 -38.91
CA ALA A 145 29.20 36.65 -38.69
C ALA A 145 29.07 37.52 -37.40
N GLY A 146 28.65 36.91 -36.29
CA GLY A 146 28.47 37.60 -34.99
C GLY A 146 27.22 38.49 -34.88
N ARG A 147 26.30 38.45 -35.85
CA ARG A 147 25.04 39.23 -35.85
C ARG A 147 23.83 38.32 -35.72
N VAL A 148 23.05 38.52 -34.66
CA VAL A 148 21.77 37.84 -34.42
C VAL A 148 20.62 38.74 -34.86
N ARG A 149 19.61 38.17 -35.52
CA ARG A 149 18.34 38.83 -35.88
C ARG A 149 17.17 38.00 -35.37
N PHE A 150 16.16 38.64 -34.79
CA PHE A 150 14.94 37.97 -34.34
C PHE A 150 13.72 38.51 -35.10
N PHE A 151 12.86 37.60 -35.52
CA PHE A 151 11.66 37.84 -36.31
C PHE A 151 10.43 37.22 -35.65
N VAL A 152 9.31 37.90 -35.74
CA VAL A 152 7.97 37.41 -35.35
C VAL A 152 7.03 37.62 -36.52
N ASP A 153 6.30 36.59 -36.91
CA ASP A 153 5.30 36.60 -38.01
C ASP A 153 5.85 37.19 -39.32
N GLY A 154 7.12 36.86 -39.62
CA GLY A 154 7.82 37.30 -40.83
C GLY A 154 8.40 38.71 -40.77
N ARG A 155 8.18 39.46 -39.68
CA ARG A 155 8.67 40.83 -39.48
C ARG A 155 9.91 40.84 -38.59
N LEU A 156 10.92 41.63 -38.94
CA LEU A 156 12.10 41.83 -38.10
C LEU A 156 11.69 42.59 -36.83
N VAL A 157 12.01 42.02 -35.67
CA VAL A 157 11.71 42.57 -34.34
C VAL A 157 12.94 43.22 -33.71
N GLY A 158 14.13 42.65 -33.93
CA GLY A 158 15.36 43.21 -33.39
C GLY A 158 16.61 42.59 -34.01
N THR A 159 17.75 43.26 -33.83
CA THR A 159 19.08 42.81 -34.26
C THR A 159 20.08 43.15 -33.16
N ALA A 160 21.02 42.25 -32.88
CA ALA A 160 22.11 42.45 -31.94
C ALA A 160 23.43 41.91 -32.51
N THR A 161 24.55 42.45 -32.04
CA THR A 161 25.84 41.74 -32.08
C THR A 161 25.86 40.74 -30.93
N ALA A 162 26.40 39.54 -31.14
CA ALA A 162 26.54 38.52 -30.11
C ALA A 162 27.98 38.00 -30.07
N ASP A 163 28.49 37.79 -28.86
CA ASP A 163 29.85 37.33 -28.61
C ASP A 163 30.06 35.86 -28.99
N ALA A 164 31.34 35.44 -29.00
CA ALA A 164 31.72 34.06 -29.24
C ALA A 164 31.23 33.15 -28.08
N MET A 165 30.13 32.45 -28.34
CA MET A 165 29.52 31.49 -27.41
C MET A 165 30.26 30.13 -27.41
N PRO A 166 30.29 29.41 -26.27
CA PRO A 166 30.63 27.98 -26.29
C PRO A 166 29.61 27.18 -27.13
N PRO A 167 29.98 26.00 -27.66
CA PRO A 167 29.03 25.12 -28.35
C PRO A 167 27.82 24.78 -27.48
N ALA A 168 26.63 24.78 -28.08
CA ALA A 168 25.44 24.25 -27.43
C ALA A 168 25.57 22.72 -27.30
N THR A 169 25.14 22.16 -26.17
CA THR A 169 25.09 20.71 -25.98
C THR A 169 23.99 20.09 -26.85
N GLY A 170 24.08 18.78 -27.06
CA GLY A 170 23.18 17.98 -27.89
C GLY A 170 21.80 17.76 -27.28
N VAL A 171 21.17 18.79 -26.69
CA VAL A 171 19.81 18.75 -26.12
C VAL A 171 18.85 19.57 -26.98
N VAL A 172 17.65 19.04 -27.18
CA VAL A 172 16.46 19.77 -27.61
C VAL A 172 15.48 19.83 -26.45
N ALA A 173 15.01 21.03 -26.12
CA ALA A 173 14.01 21.27 -25.09
C ALA A 173 12.79 22.00 -25.67
N LEU A 174 11.58 21.56 -25.31
CA LEU A 174 10.31 22.15 -25.72
C LEU A 174 9.45 22.41 -24.49
N GLY A 175 8.88 23.61 -24.36
CA GLY A 175 8.18 24.10 -23.17
C GLY A 175 8.93 23.94 -21.83
N PRO A 176 10.28 24.05 -21.74
CA PRO A 176 11.01 23.62 -20.55
C PRO A 176 10.70 24.46 -19.31
N ARG A 177 10.39 23.79 -18.19
CA ARG A 177 9.93 24.47 -16.97
C ARG A 177 11.08 24.86 -16.04
N LEU A 178 11.65 26.04 -16.25
CA LEU A 178 12.69 26.62 -15.37
C LEU A 178 12.14 26.92 -13.95
N PRO A 179 12.95 26.81 -12.88
CA PRO A 179 12.51 27.10 -11.52
C PRO A 179 11.96 28.53 -11.35
N GLY A 180 10.85 28.66 -10.65
CA GLY A 180 10.19 29.96 -10.41
C GLY A 180 9.50 30.58 -11.65
N GLN A 181 9.48 29.89 -12.79
CA GLN A 181 8.87 30.39 -14.03
C GLN A 181 7.60 29.61 -14.41
N PRO A 182 6.59 30.27 -15.01
CA PRO A 182 5.45 29.60 -15.62
C PRO A 182 5.87 28.70 -16.79
N GLY A 183 5.25 27.52 -16.89
CA GLY A 183 5.43 26.62 -18.04
C GLY A 183 4.64 27.10 -19.27
N PHE A 184 5.10 26.71 -20.46
CA PHE A 184 4.35 26.94 -21.70
C PHE A 184 3.09 26.07 -21.76
N ALA A 185 2.00 26.62 -22.27
CA ALA A 185 0.74 25.90 -22.52
C ALA A 185 0.25 26.20 -23.94
N GLY A 186 -0.13 25.15 -24.68
CA GLY A 186 -0.52 25.24 -26.08
C GLY A 186 0.27 24.29 -26.98
N ARG A 187 0.47 24.64 -28.25
CA ARG A 187 1.17 23.81 -29.25
C ARG A 187 2.45 24.45 -29.75
N ILE A 188 3.45 23.63 -30.04
CA ILE A 188 4.67 23.97 -30.78
C ILE A 188 4.73 23.07 -32.01
N ALA A 189 4.90 23.66 -33.19
CA ALA A 189 5.03 22.96 -34.47
C ALA A 189 6.32 23.37 -35.20
N ALA A 190 6.89 22.41 -35.94
CA ALA A 190 8.06 22.57 -36.78
C ALA A 190 9.27 23.24 -36.09
N PHE A 191 9.50 22.98 -34.78
CA PHE A 191 10.69 23.49 -34.09
C PHE A 191 11.94 22.89 -34.72
N ALA A 192 12.82 23.74 -35.23
CA ALA A 192 14.02 23.32 -35.93
C ALA A 192 15.17 24.32 -35.79
N LEU A 193 16.40 23.81 -35.90
CA LEU A 193 17.62 24.58 -36.13
C LEU A 193 18.28 24.05 -37.41
N ASP A 194 18.31 24.86 -38.46
CA ASP A 194 18.99 24.55 -39.72
C ASP A 194 20.36 25.27 -39.79
N PRO A 195 21.40 24.65 -40.37
CA PRO A 195 22.75 25.22 -40.50
C PRO A 195 22.88 26.20 -41.70
N VAL A 196 21.79 26.92 -42.01
CA VAL A 196 21.68 27.82 -43.17
C VAL A 196 21.00 29.12 -42.77
N LEU A 197 21.37 30.24 -43.39
CA LEU A 197 20.76 31.54 -43.14
C LEU A 197 19.52 31.77 -44.02
N LEU A 198 18.33 31.90 -43.41
CA LEU A 198 17.13 32.34 -44.14
C LEU A 198 17.07 33.87 -44.19
N GLY A 199 16.98 34.43 -45.40
CA GLY A 199 16.74 35.85 -45.63
C GLY A 199 15.30 36.26 -45.32
N ALA A 200 15.08 37.54 -44.98
CA ALA A 200 13.75 38.05 -44.60
C ALA A 200 12.59 37.72 -45.59
N PRO A 201 12.76 37.73 -46.92
CA PRO A 201 11.70 37.31 -47.85
C PRO A 201 11.29 35.83 -47.69
N ALA A 202 12.24 34.95 -47.34
CA ALA A 202 11.95 33.54 -47.07
C ALA A 202 11.22 33.36 -45.73
N ILE A 203 11.61 34.09 -44.69
CA ILE A 203 10.93 34.08 -43.38
C ILE A 203 9.50 34.64 -43.51
N ALA A 204 9.29 35.73 -44.26
CA ALA A 204 7.97 36.24 -44.59
C ALA A 204 7.13 35.27 -45.45
N SER A 205 7.77 34.41 -46.25
CA SER A 205 7.12 33.33 -47.02
C SER A 205 6.84 32.08 -46.20
N LEU A 206 7.55 31.86 -45.08
CA LEU A 206 7.17 30.89 -44.06
C LEU A 206 5.96 31.40 -43.27
N ALA A 207 5.96 32.66 -42.82
CA ALA A 207 4.87 33.26 -42.02
C ALA A 207 3.48 33.24 -42.71
N ARG A 208 3.42 33.16 -44.05
CA ARG A 208 2.16 33.01 -44.81
C ARG A 208 1.63 31.57 -44.90
N ARG A 209 2.35 30.59 -44.36
CA ARG A 209 2.02 29.16 -44.39
C ARG A 209 1.90 28.64 -42.96
N GLN A 210 0.81 29.02 -42.28
CA GLN A 210 0.49 28.55 -40.94
C GLN A 210 0.34 27.02 -40.91
N PRO A 211 0.65 26.36 -39.78
CA PRO A 211 0.50 24.91 -39.64
C PRO A 211 -0.98 24.50 -39.60
N ASP A 212 -1.36 23.54 -40.44
CA ASP A 212 -2.60 22.81 -40.22
C ASP A 212 -2.39 21.81 -39.07
N ALA A 213 -3.09 22.03 -37.95
CA ALA A 213 -2.98 21.19 -36.77
C ALA A 213 -3.58 19.79 -36.97
N ALA A 214 -4.47 19.58 -37.95
CA ALA A 214 -5.04 18.28 -38.26
C ALA A 214 -4.07 17.38 -39.06
N LEU A 215 -3.07 17.97 -39.72
CA LEU A 215 -2.06 17.26 -40.51
C LEU A 215 -0.74 16.99 -39.75
N ILE A 216 -0.67 17.38 -38.47
CA ILE A 216 0.55 17.29 -37.65
C ILE A 216 0.32 16.37 -36.45
N ARG A 217 1.11 15.28 -36.37
CA ARG A 217 1.22 14.49 -35.15
C ARG A 217 2.05 15.26 -34.13
N PHE A 218 1.38 15.81 -33.13
CA PHE A 218 2.00 16.38 -31.93
C PHE A 218 2.29 15.27 -30.92
N GLU A 219 3.42 15.37 -30.24
CA GLU A 219 3.70 14.60 -29.02
C GLU A 219 3.05 15.29 -27.80
N ASP A 220 2.39 14.54 -26.91
CA ASP A 220 1.84 15.11 -25.68
C ASP A 220 2.96 15.20 -24.62
N ALA A 221 3.21 16.40 -24.09
CA ALA A 221 4.19 16.65 -23.03
C ALA A 221 3.66 16.35 -21.61
N SER A 222 2.39 15.96 -21.49
CA SER A 222 1.74 15.52 -20.26
C SER A 222 0.79 14.37 -20.59
N PRO A 223 1.29 13.24 -21.13
CA PRO A 223 0.44 12.16 -21.63
C PRO A 223 -0.54 11.64 -20.57
N SER A 224 -1.68 11.13 -21.05
CA SER A 224 -2.60 10.35 -20.23
C SER A 224 -1.96 9.04 -19.76
N TRP A 225 -2.54 8.41 -18.74
CA TRP A 225 -2.10 7.09 -18.30
C TRP A 225 -2.12 6.08 -19.46
N PRO A 226 -1.08 5.22 -19.62
CA PRO A 226 -1.03 4.24 -20.70
C PRO A 226 -1.96 3.05 -20.43
N LEU A 227 -2.44 2.42 -21.50
CA LEU A 227 -3.11 1.12 -21.40
C LEU A 227 -2.09 0.00 -21.19
N GLN A 228 -2.53 -1.13 -20.64
CA GLN A 228 -1.74 -2.35 -20.62
C GLN A 228 -1.55 -2.88 -22.06
N VAL A 229 -0.32 -3.30 -22.37
CA VAL A 229 0.12 -3.82 -23.68
C VAL A 229 0.86 -5.16 -23.59
N LYS A 230 1.11 -5.66 -22.37
CA LYS A 230 1.68 -6.99 -22.07
C LYS A 230 0.84 -7.74 -21.04
N THR A 231 1.00 -9.05 -20.99
CA THR A 231 0.51 -9.88 -19.87
C THR A 231 1.39 -11.12 -19.75
N GLN A 232 1.66 -11.52 -18.51
CA GLN A 232 2.11 -12.86 -18.13
C GLN A 232 0.87 -13.70 -17.75
N TYR A 233 1.02 -15.03 -17.70
CA TYR A 233 -0.09 -15.97 -17.47
C TYR A 233 0.34 -17.20 -16.64
N GLY A 234 1.39 -17.04 -15.83
CA GLY A 234 2.04 -18.11 -15.08
C GLY A 234 2.73 -19.15 -15.97
N LEU A 235 3.09 -20.28 -15.37
CA LEU A 235 3.68 -21.41 -16.07
C LEU A 235 2.63 -22.11 -16.96
N THR A 236 2.97 -22.34 -18.23
CA THR A 236 2.09 -23.06 -19.19
C THR A 236 2.29 -24.58 -19.19
N ALA A 237 3.32 -25.06 -18.49
CA ALA A 237 3.60 -26.47 -18.22
C ALA A 237 4.34 -26.59 -16.86
N PRO A 238 4.29 -27.75 -16.18
CA PRO A 238 5.07 -27.95 -14.95
C PRO A 238 6.58 -27.80 -15.17
N GLN A 239 7.28 -27.30 -14.16
CA GLN A 239 8.75 -27.25 -14.15
C GLN A 239 9.37 -28.64 -14.35
N PRO A 240 10.56 -28.73 -14.99
CA PRO A 240 11.31 -29.97 -15.05
C PRO A 240 11.80 -30.37 -13.66
N ALA A 241 11.89 -31.68 -13.39
CA ALA A 241 12.13 -32.21 -12.05
C ALA A 241 13.49 -31.85 -11.40
N TRP A 242 14.40 -31.19 -12.13
CA TRP A 242 15.68 -30.69 -11.60
C TRP A 242 15.61 -29.22 -11.13
N GLU A 243 14.54 -28.50 -11.47
CA GLU A 243 14.24 -27.15 -10.96
C GLU A 243 13.38 -27.18 -9.69
N LEU A 244 12.78 -28.32 -9.34
CA LEU A 244 11.95 -28.48 -8.14
C LEU A 244 12.82 -28.50 -6.87
N PRO A 245 12.37 -27.90 -5.76
CA PRO A 245 13.15 -27.82 -4.52
C PRO A 245 13.38 -29.19 -3.87
N THR A 246 14.60 -29.40 -3.36
CA THR A 246 15.03 -30.64 -2.72
C THR A 246 15.48 -30.42 -1.27
N GLY A 247 15.11 -31.36 -0.39
CA GLY A 247 15.45 -31.34 1.04
C GLY A 247 16.12 -32.65 1.45
N LYS A 248 17.00 -32.59 2.45
CA LYS A 248 17.61 -33.76 3.08
C LYS A 248 16.67 -34.42 4.09
N ALA A 249 15.80 -33.63 4.73
CA ALA A 249 14.78 -34.13 5.63
C ALA A 249 13.60 -34.77 4.88
N PRO A 250 13.03 -35.88 5.38
CA PRO A 250 11.75 -36.39 4.89
C PRO A 250 10.61 -35.45 5.27
N PHE A 251 9.52 -35.46 4.49
CA PHE A 251 8.30 -34.74 4.86
C PHE A 251 7.80 -35.15 6.25
N SER A 252 7.23 -34.17 6.97
CA SER A 252 6.69 -34.38 8.31
C SER A 252 5.54 -35.39 8.29
N LYS A 253 5.32 -36.09 9.40
CA LYS A 253 4.09 -36.88 9.57
C LYS A 253 2.90 -35.92 9.78
N PRO A 254 1.77 -36.12 9.09
CA PRO A 254 0.54 -35.39 9.38
C PRO A 254 0.12 -35.52 10.86
N VAL A 255 -0.39 -34.43 11.44
CA VAL A 255 -0.90 -34.37 12.81
C VAL A 255 -2.29 -33.73 12.78
N ALA A 256 -3.29 -34.43 13.30
CA ALA A 256 -4.67 -33.92 13.30
C ALA A 256 -4.90 -32.94 14.47
N SER A 257 -5.34 -31.73 14.15
CA SER A 257 -5.89 -30.77 15.10
C SER A 257 -7.21 -31.29 15.71
N PRO A 258 -7.48 -31.05 17.00
CA PRO A 258 -8.76 -31.35 17.62
C PRO A 258 -9.95 -30.77 16.82
N VAL A 259 -11.03 -31.55 16.71
CA VAL A 259 -12.26 -31.09 16.06
C VAL A 259 -13.00 -30.13 17.01
N SER A 260 -13.49 -29.01 16.48
CA SER A 260 -14.26 -28.04 17.27
C SER A 260 -15.47 -28.67 17.94
N THR A 261 -15.68 -28.35 19.21
CA THR A 261 -16.83 -28.78 20.03
C THR A 261 -18.00 -27.80 19.95
N ALA A 262 -17.91 -26.75 19.14
CA ALA A 262 -18.98 -25.78 18.94
C ALA A 262 -20.26 -26.46 18.37
N PRO A 263 -21.46 -26.13 18.88
CA PRO A 263 -22.69 -26.75 18.40
C PRO A 263 -22.97 -26.36 16.95
N ALA A 264 -23.56 -27.30 16.20
CA ALA A 264 -23.85 -27.16 14.76
C ALA A 264 -24.69 -25.91 14.40
N LEU A 265 -25.44 -25.39 15.36
CA LEU A 265 -26.04 -24.06 15.32
C LEU A 265 -25.74 -23.37 16.66
N ALA A 266 -24.98 -22.28 16.64
CA ALA A 266 -24.57 -21.54 17.84
C ALA A 266 -25.12 -20.11 17.82
N PRO A 267 -25.87 -19.64 18.85
CA PRO A 267 -26.37 -18.27 18.88
C PRO A 267 -25.22 -17.27 18.99
N THR A 268 -25.16 -16.31 18.07
CA THR A 268 -24.14 -15.25 18.04
C THR A 268 -24.65 -13.95 18.66
N ARG A 269 -25.94 -13.64 18.46
CA ARG A 269 -26.69 -12.55 19.09
C ARG A 269 -28.20 -12.84 18.99
N GLU A 270 -29.05 -11.98 19.55
CA GLU A 270 -30.50 -12.12 19.44
C GLU A 270 -30.93 -12.27 17.96
N GLY A 271 -31.57 -13.39 17.62
CA GLY A 271 -32.05 -13.68 16.28
C GLY A 271 -30.98 -14.11 15.25
N HIS A 272 -29.73 -14.35 15.64
CA HIS A 272 -28.65 -14.76 14.72
C HIS A 272 -27.86 -15.96 15.23
N TYR A 273 -27.42 -16.82 14.31
CA TYR A 273 -26.79 -18.09 14.63
C TYR A 273 -25.68 -18.46 13.64
N ALA A 274 -24.48 -18.74 14.14
CA ALA A 274 -23.43 -19.35 13.33
C ALA A 274 -23.77 -20.82 13.02
N VAL A 275 -23.68 -21.19 11.75
CA VAL A 275 -23.83 -22.57 11.26
C VAL A 275 -22.46 -23.24 11.25
N ASN A 276 -22.27 -24.25 12.10
CA ASN A 276 -20.99 -24.92 12.34
C ASN A 276 -21.07 -26.42 11.97
N ALA A 277 -20.17 -27.24 12.54
CA ALA A 277 -20.13 -28.70 12.43
C ALA A 277 -20.10 -29.25 10.98
N TRP A 278 -19.51 -28.48 10.08
CA TRP A 278 -19.40 -28.80 8.66
C TRP A 278 -18.61 -30.09 8.39
N ARG A 279 -18.94 -30.73 7.26
CA ARG A 279 -18.31 -31.95 6.75
C ARG A 279 -17.83 -31.74 5.31
N LEU A 280 -16.60 -32.17 5.00
CA LEU A 280 -15.94 -31.98 3.71
C LEU A 280 -15.62 -33.31 3.03
N VAL A 281 -15.88 -33.39 1.72
CA VAL A 281 -15.36 -34.44 0.82
C VAL A 281 -15.16 -33.89 -0.60
N ALA A 282 -14.23 -34.47 -1.36
CA ALA A 282 -14.04 -34.15 -2.78
C ALA A 282 -15.29 -34.54 -3.59
N ALA A 283 -15.87 -33.63 -4.36
CA ALA A 283 -17.11 -33.88 -5.08
C ALA A 283 -17.05 -35.04 -6.10
N PRO A 284 -15.94 -35.26 -6.84
CA PRO A 284 -15.83 -36.39 -7.77
C PRO A 284 -15.95 -37.79 -7.15
N THR A 285 -15.83 -37.92 -5.82
CA THR A 285 -15.96 -39.24 -5.13
C THR A 285 -17.39 -39.53 -4.67
N VAL A 286 -18.35 -38.61 -4.87
CA VAL A 286 -19.72 -38.72 -4.37
C VAL A 286 -20.71 -38.82 -5.53
N ALA A 287 -21.36 -39.98 -5.69
CA ALA A 287 -22.39 -40.21 -6.72
C ALA A 287 -23.75 -39.55 -6.39
N ALA A 288 -23.95 -39.09 -5.15
CA ALA A 288 -25.15 -38.37 -4.73
C ALA A 288 -25.09 -36.90 -5.19
N ASN A 289 -26.22 -36.34 -5.62
CA ASN A 289 -26.31 -34.92 -5.98
C ASN A 289 -26.67 -34.04 -4.76
N GLY A 290 -26.61 -32.71 -4.91
CA GLY A 290 -26.90 -31.77 -3.82
C GLY A 290 -28.31 -31.89 -3.22
N ALA A 291 -29.30 -32.33 -4.00
CA ALA A 291 -30.67 -32.59 -3.54
C ALA A 291 -30.79 -33.86 -2.67
N MET A 292 -29.85 -34.81 -2.80
CA MET A 292 -29.70 -35.96 -1.91
C MET A 292 -28.85 -35.62 -0.68
N ILE A 293 -27.72 -34.93 -0.88
CA ILE A 293 -26.76 -34.61 0.19
C ILE A 293 -27.37 -33.66 1.24
N SER A 294 -28.15 -32.67 0.82
CA SER A 294 -28.83 -31.73 1.72
C SER A 294 -30.08 -32.29 2.43
N GLN A 295 -30.38 -33.58 2.30
CA GLN A 295 -31.42 -34.21 3.12
C GLN A 295 -30.93 -34.42 4.56
N PRO A 296 -31.74 -34.07 5.59
CA PRO A 296 -31.49 -34.50 6.96
C PRO A 296 -31.33 -36.03 7.07
N GLY A 297 -30.31 -36.49 7.80
CA GLY A 297 -30.01 -37.91 7.95
C GLY A 297 -29.16 -38.53 6.83
N PHE A 298 -28.73 -37.77 5.82
CA PHE A 298 -27.75 -38.24 4.83
C PHE A 298 -26.41 -38.57 5.52
N ASP A 299 -25.84 -39.75 5.23
CA ASP A 299 -24.67 -40.27 5.94
C ASP A 299 -23.35 -39.66 5.44
N ALA A 300 -22.96 -38.56 6.07
CA ALA A 300 -21.65 -37.92 5.90
C ALA A 300 -20.66 -38.27 7.03
N ARG A 301 -20.82 -39.40 7.75
CA ARG A 301 -19.95 -39.74 8.90
C ARG A 301 -18.50 -40.05 8.51
N SER A 302 -18.29 -40.57 7.29
CA SER A 302 -16.97 -40.81 6.70
C SER A 302 -16.29 -39.55 6.16
N TRP A 303 -16.99 -38.42 6.10
CA TRP A 303 -16.46 -37.16 5.58
C TRP A 303 -15.64 -36.45 6.65
N HIS A 304 -14.59 -35.74 6.23
CA HIS A 304 -13.71 -34.98 7.11
C HIS A 304 -14.52 -33.93 7.88
N ALA A 305 -14.30 -33.78 9.19
CA ALA A 305 -14.86 -32.64 9.91
C ALA A 305 -14.15 -31.36 9.43
N ALA A 306 -14.91 -30.43 8.86
CA ALA A 306 -14.37 -29.27 8.17
C ALA A 306 -14.10 -28.11 9.13
N THR A 307 -13.01 -27.39 8.86
CA THR A 307 -12.68 -26.15 9.55
C THR A 307 -13.31 -25.00 8.75
N VAL A 308 -14.30 -24.33 9.35
CA VAL A 308 -15.08 -23.21 8.78
C VAL A 308 -15.23 -22.17 9.90
N PRO A 309 -14.81 -20.90 9.71
CA PRO A 309 -14.11 -20.34 8.55
C PRO A 309 -12.78 -21.07 8.26
N GLY A 310 -12.53 -21.35 6.98
CA GLY A 310 -11.33 -22.04 6.51
C GLY A 310 -11.47 -22.65 5.10
N THR A 311 -10.34 -23.11 4.56
CA THR A 311 -10.24 -23.66 3.21
C THR A 311 -10.25 -25.20 3.21
N VAL A 312 -10.24 -25.78 2.01
CA VAL A 312 -10.02 -27.21 1.78
C VAL A 312 -8.68 -27.64 2.38
N LEU A 313 -7.61 -26.91 2.10
CA LEU A 313 -6.27 -27.17 2.62
C LEU A 313 -6.24 -27.07 4.15
N THR A 314 -6.81 -26.01 4.75
CA THR A 314 -6.92 -25.86 6.21
C THR A 314 -7.56 -27.10 6.82
N THR A 315 -8.68 -27.56 6.26
CA THR A 315 -9.40 -28.75 6.72
C THR A 315 -8.57 -30.04 6.61
N LEU A 316 -7.88 -30.26 5.50
CA LEU A 316 -7.16 -31.52 5.26
C LEU A 316 -5.87 -31.62 6.09
N VAL A 317 -5.20 -30.49 6.35
CA VAL A 317 -4.11 -30.40 7.34
C VAL A 317 -4.66 -30.64 8.75
N ASP A 318 -5.70 -29.89 9.16
CA ASP A 318 -6.33 -30.02 10.48
C ASP A 318 -6.88 -31.43 10.79
N ARG A 319 -7.17 -32.24 9.77
CA ARG A 319 -7.64 -33.63 9.93
C ARG A 319 -6.53 -34.67 9.73
N GLY A 320 -5.28 -34.25 9.63
CA GLY A 320 -4.12 -35.15 9.54
C GLY A 320 -4.04 -35.94 8.23
N VAL A 321 -4.60 -35.40 7.13
CA VAL A 321 -4.45 -35.97 5.78
C VAL A 321 -3.12 -35.55 5.16
N TYR A 322 -2.74 -34.29 5.38
CA TYR A 322 -1.49 -33.69 4.91
C TYR A 322 -0.67 -33.13 6.07
N PRO A 323 0.67 -33.03 5.94
CA PRO A 323 1.50 -32.32 6.91
C PRO A 323 1.23 -30.81 6.84
N ASP A 324 1.63 -30.08 7.88
CA ASP A 324 1.54 -28.62 7.86
C ASP A 324 2.47 -28.05 6.75
N PRO A 325 1.94 -27.38 5.72
CA PRO A 325 2.72 -26.88 4.59
C PRO A 325 3.73 -25.79 4.97
N THR A 326 3.60 -25.20 6.15
CA THR A 326 4.47 -24.12 6.63
C THR A 326 5.85 -24.59 7.13
N LEU A 327 6.09 -25.92 7.20
CA LEU A 327 7.32 -26.48 7.78
C LEU A 327 8.21 -27.12 6.70
N GLY A 328 9.30 -26.42 6.34
CA GLY A 328 10.22 -26.84 5.29
C GLY A 328 9.49 -27.09 3.96
N LEU A 329 9.90 -28.14 3.24
CA LEU A 329 9.30 -28.48 1.95
C LEU A 329 7.97 -29.27 2.06
N ASN A 330 7.29 -29.29 3.21
CA ASN A 330 6.03 -30.05 3.39
C ASN A 330 4.94 -29.68 2.37
N ASN A 331 4.90 -28.45 1.84
CA ASN A 331 3.96 -28.06 0.77
C ASN A 331 4.13 -28.89 -0.52
N MET A 332 5.30 -29.49 -0.75
CA MET A 332 5.56 -30.43 -1.86
C MET A 332 4.94 -31.82 -1.66
N ALA A 333 4.51 -32.16 -0.43
CA ALA A 333 3.82 -33.42 -0.14
C ALA A 333 2.31 -33.38 -0.48
N ILE A 334 1.80 -32.21 -0.89
CA ILE A 334 0.37 -31.92 -1.04
C ILE A 334 0.08 -31.69 -2.53
N PRO A 335 -0.95 -32.35 -3.12
CA PRO A 335 -1.12 -32.37 -4.56
C PRO A 335 -1.82 -31.11 -5.11
N GLU A 336 -1.32 -30.61 -6.25
CA GLU A 336 -1.95 -29.57 -7.09
C GLU A 336 -3.33 -29.95 -7.68
N SER A 337 -3.90 -31.10 -7.31
CA SER A 337 -5.28 -31.47 -7.67
C SER A 337 -6.33 -30.85 -6.75
N LEU A 338 -5.98 -30.37 -5.55
CA LEU A 338 -6.95 -29.77 -4.62
C LEU A 338 -7.60 -28.51 -5.22
N SER A 339 -6.83 -27.71 -5.95
CA SER A 339 -7.27 -26.51 -6.70
C SER A 339 -7.98 -26.80 -8.03
N ARG A 340 -8.14 -28.08 -8.41
CA ARG A 340 -8.65 -28.49 -9.74
C ARG A 340 -9.90 -29.37 -9.67
N GLN A 341 -10.53 -29.46 -8.50
CA GLN A 341 -11.77 -30.21 -8.28
C GLN A 341 -12.73 -29.48 -7.34
N SER A 342 -14.03 -29.70 -7.51
CA SER A 342 -15.06 -29.18 -6.60
C SER A 342 -15.16 -30.03 -5.33
N TRP A 343 -15.76 -29.45 -4.28
CA TRP A 343 -15.83 -30.00 -2.94
C TRP A 343 -17.23 -29.87 -2.35
N TRP A 344 -17.74 -30.94 -1.74
CA TRP A 344 -18.99 -30.92 -0.99
C TRP A 344 -18.73 -30.53 0.46
N TYR A 345 -19.31 -29.40 0.88
CA TYR A 345 -19.49 -29.02 2.28
C TYR A 345 -20.93 -29.37 2.70
N ARG A 346 -21.12 -29.98 3.88
CA ARG A 346 -22.45 -30.28 4.44
C ARG A 346 -22.52 -29.95 5.94
N SER A 347 -23.61 -29.35 6.39
CA SER A 347 -23.96 -29.23 7.82
C SER A 347 -25.37 -29.74 8.09
N GLU A 348 -25.64 -30.09 9.35
CA GLU A 348 -26.94 -30.57 9.84
C GLU A 348 -27.16 -30.11 11.28
N PHE A 349 -28.31 -29.48 11.54
CA PHE A 349 -28.66 -28.90 12.84
C PHE A 349 -30.16 -28.97 13.11
N THR A 350 -30.56 -28.79 14.37
CA THR A 350 -31.98 -28.56 14.71
C THR A 350 -32.21 -27.07 14.84
N LEU A 351 -33.17 -26.52 14.08
CA LEU A 351 -33.54 -25.11 14.19
C LEU A 351 -34.51 -24.94 15.39
N PRO A 352 -34.30 -23.98 16.31
CA PRO A 352 -35.28 -23.66 17.35
C PRO A 352 -36.66 -23.27 16.78
N ALA A 353 -37.67 -23.18 17.64
CA ALA A 353 -38.98 -22.69 17.22
C ALA A 353 -38.95 -21.17 16.99
N THR A 354 -39.05 -20.74 15.73
CA THR A 354 -39.01 -19.33 15.30
C THR A 354 -40.33 -18.90 14.63
N PRO A 355 -41.46 -18.86 15.38
CA PRO A 355 -42.77 -18.60 14.79
C PRO A 355 -42.85 -17.22 14.14
N ALA A 356 -43.40 -17.16 12.92
CA ALA A 356 -43.56 -15.95 12.11
C ALA A 356 -42.28 -15.12 11.88
N LYS A 357 -41.11 -15.77 11.86
CA LYS A 357 -39.82 -15.15 11.51
C LYS A 357 -39.40 -15.50 10.09
N ARG A 358 -38.88 -14.50 9.38
CA ARG A 358 -38.11 -14.61 8.14
C ARG A 358 -36.76 -15.26 8.44
N LEU A 359 -36.34 -16.22 7.61
CA LEU A 359 -35.06 -16.91 7.77
C LEU A 359 -34.16 -16.56 6.59
N THR A 360 -32.95 -16.05 6.88
CA THR A 360 -31.97 -15.68 5.84
C THR A 360 -30.63 -16.33 6.14
N LEU A 361 -30.14 -17.13 5.20
CA LEU A 361 -28.83 -17.77 5.25
C LEU A 361 -27.82 -16.88 4.54
N THR A 362 -26.73 -16.53 5.21
CA THR A 362 -25.64 -15.71 4.67
C THR A 362 -24.32 -16.46 4.75
N PHE A 363 -23.65 -16.64 3.61
CA PHE A 363 -22.25 -17.04 3.54
C PHE A 363 -21.41 -15.78 3.46
N ASP A 364 -20.52 -15.57 4.43
CA ASP A 364 -19.77 -14.30 4.54
C ASP A 364 -18.60 -14.18 3.54
N GLY A 365 -18.22 -15.28 2.90
CA GLY A 365 -17.17 -15.37 1.89
C GLY A 365 -16.94 -16.82 1.46
N VAL A 366 -16.99 -17.06 0.14
CA VAL A 366 -16.82 -18.39 -0.46
C VAL A 366 -15.88 -18.29 -1.63
N ASN A 367 -14.72 -18.97 -1.56
CA ASN A 367 -13.77 -18.96 -2.65
C ASN A 367 -13.89 -20.27 -3.46
N TYR A 368 -14.16 -20.28 -4.76
CA TYR A 368 -14.42 -19.13 -5.65
C TYR A 368 -15.86 -19.06 -6.14
N ALA A 369 -16.50 -20.20 -6.39
CA ALA A 369 -17.91 -20.28 -6.76
C ALA A 369 -18.60 -21.37 -5.95
N ALA A 370 -19.89 -21.23 -5.67
CA ALA A 370 -20.66 -22.30 -5.06
C ALA A 370 -22.13 -22.32 -5.44
N GLN A 371 -22.70 -23.52 -5.40
CA GLN A 371 -24.14 -23.80 -5.50
C GLN A 371 -24.62 -24.26 -4.11
N VAL A 372 -25.81 -23.82 -3.68
CA VAL A 372 -26.32 -24.09 -2.32
C VAL A 372 -27.66 -24.84 -2.36
N TRP A 373 -27.79 -25.86 -1.51
CA TRP A 373 -29.03 -26.61 -1.28
C TRP A 373 -29.41 -26.65 0.20
N VAL A 374 -30.72 -26.58 0.47
CA VAL A 374 -31.31 -26.73 1.82
C VAL A 374 -32.44 -27.75 1.75
N ASN A 375 -32.42 -28.75 2.63
CA ASN A 375 -33.46 -29.79 2.74
C ASN A 375 -33.85 -30.45 1.38
N GLY A 376 -32.88 -30.62 0.48
CA GLY A 376 -33.07 -31.19 -0.85
C GLY A 376 -33.37 -30.20 -1.97
N THR A 377 -33.59 -28.92 -1.68
CA THR A 377 -33.92 -27.91 -2.70
C THR A 377 -32.73 -27.00 -2.97
N ALA A 378 -32.38 -26.77 -4.24
CA ALA A 378 -31.41 -25.74 -4.62
C ALA A 378 -32.00 -24.35 -4.31
N ILE A 379 -31.21 -23.47 -3.69
CA ILE A 379 -31.67 -22.11 -3.30
C ILE A 379 -30.93 -20.99 -4.03
N GLY A 380 -29.80 -21.28 -4.68
CA GLY A 380 -29.06 -20.35 -5.52
C GLY A 380 -27.55 -20.50 -5.43
N ASP A 381 -26.85 -19.63 -6.15
CA ASP A 381 -25.41 -19.70 -6.39
C ASP A 381 -24.70 -18.41 -5.92
N VAL A 382 -23.38 -18.48 -5.72
CA VAL A 382 -22.49 -17.35 -5.40
C VAL A 382 -21.16 -17.49 -6.17
N LYS A 383 -20.54 -16.38 -6.58
CA LYS A 383 -19.26 -16.35 -7.33
C LYS A 383 -18.41 -15.13 -6.92
N GLY A 384 -17.10 -15.32 -6.83
CA GLY A 384 -16.12 -14.35 -6.33
C GLY A 384 -15.93 -14.48 -4.83
N ALA A 385 -14.68 -14.43 -4.37
CA ALA A 385 -14.32 -14.76 -3.00
C ALA A 385 -14.90 -13.80 -1.93
N PHE A 386 -15.24 -12.56 -2.32
CA PHE A 386 -15.44 -11.44 -1.41
C PHE A 386 -16.90 -10.97 -1.28
N ILE A 387 -17.81 -11.45 -2.12
CA ILE A 387 -19.24 -11.15 -2.05
C ILE A 387 -19.97 -12.10 -1.09
N ARG A 388 -20.89 -11.57 -0.30
CA ARG A 388 -21.73 -12.37 0.61
C ARG A 388 -22.88 -13.06 -0.15
N GLY A 389 -22.92 -14.39 -0.10
CA GLY A 389 -24.02 -15.18 -0.64
C GLY A 389 -25.22 -15.15 0.31
N ARG A 390 -26.25 -14.35 0.02
CA ARG A 390 -27.46 -14.19 0.86
C ARG A 390 -28.68 -14.85 0.23
N PHE A 391 -29.35 -15.72 0.98
CA PHE A 391 -30.50 -16.49 0.50
C PHE A 391 -31.68 -16.47 1.48
N ASP A 392 -32.88 -16.26 0.96
CA ASP A 392 -34.13 -16.48 1.71
C ASP A 392 -34.38 -17.99 1.83
N VAL A 393 -34.47 -18.47 3.08
CA VAL A 393 -34.66 -19.88 3.40
C VAL A 393 -35.90 -20.10 4.28
N THR A 394 -36.79 -19.10 4.36
CA THR A 394 -38.01 -19.12 5.19
C THR A 394 -38.89 -20.35 4.90
N ASP A 395 -39.20 -20.60 3.62
CA ASP A 395 -40.00 -21.75 3.19
C ASP A 395 -39.17 -23.03 2.95
N ARG A 396 -37.88 -23.03 3.33
CA ARG A 396 -36.92 -24.12 3.08
C ARG A 396 -36.47 -24.80 4.36
N LEU A 397 -36.30 -24.05 5.44
CA LEU A 397 -36.00 -24.57 6.77
C LEU A 397 -37.29 -24.94 7.52
N ARG A 398 -37.17 -25.88 8.46
CA ARG A 398 -38.27 -26.43 9.26
C ARG A 398 -37.98 -26.16 10.74
N PRO A 399 -38.57 -25.11 11.35
CA PRO A 399 -38.42 -24.81 12.78
C PRO A 399 -38.86 -25.97 13.67
N GLY A 400 -38.15 -26.18 14.78
CA GLY A 400 -38.35 -27.33 15.68
C GLY A 400 -37.91 -28.68 15.11
N GLN A 401 -37.39 -28.74 13.88
CA GLN A 401 -36.98 -29.97 13.20
C GLN A 401 -35.49 -29.95 12.82
N ARG A 402 -35.00 -31.13 12.43
CA ARG A 402 -33.66 -31.31 11.84
C ARG A 402 -33.64 -30.78 10.41
N ASN A 403 -32.63 -29.97 10.11
CA ASN A 403 -32.40 -29.33 8.83
C ASN A 403 -30.98 -29.65 8.36
N SER A 404 -30.76 -29.70 7.04
CA SER A 404 -29.41 -29.84 6.48
C SER A 404 -29.20 -28.88 5.31
N ILE A 405 -27.96 -28.40 5.22
CA ILE A 405 -27.44 -27.54 4.16
C ILE A 405 -26.32 -28.31 3.47
N ALA A 406 -26.30 -28.30 2.14
CA ALA A 406 -25.17 -28.76 1.34
C ALA A 406 -24.72 -27.63 0.40
N VAL A 407 -23.41 -27.55 0.17
CA VAL A 407 -22.78 -26.55 -0.68
C VAL A 407 -21.76 -27.27 -1.57
N LEU A 408 -21.86 -27.08 -2.87
CA LEU A 408 -20.83 -27.51 -3.82
C LEU A 408 -19.93 -26.31 -4.09
N VAL A 409 -18.73 -26.30 -3.50
CA VAL A 409 -17.74 -25.25 -3.73
C VAL A 409 -16.83 -25.66 -4.89
N ALA A 410 -16.58 -24.75 -5.83
CA ALA A 410 -15.65 -24.90 -6.92
C ALA A 410 -14.48 -23.90 -6.79
N PRO A 411 -13.27 -24.31 -7.19
CA PRO A 411 -12.09 -23.43 -7.23
C PRO A 411 -12.25 -22.33 -8.29
N PRO A 412 -11.34 -21.33 -8.31
CA PRO A 412 -11.19 -20.43 -9.45
C PRO A 412 -11.03 -21.24 -10.76
N PRO A 413 -11.69 -20.86 -11.87
CA PRO A 413 -11.61 -21.64 -13.11
C PRO A 413 -10.22 -21.62 -13.78
N HIS A 414 -9.36 -20.64 -13.46
CA HIS A 414 -7.99 -20.55 -13.98
C HIS A 414 -6.95 -20.62 -12.84
N PRO A 415 -6.81 -21.73 -12.10
CA PRO A 415 -5.96 -21.82 -10.90
C PRO A 415 -4.44 -21.88 -11.21
N GLY A 416 -4.04 -21.59 -12.44
CA GLY A 416 -2.65 -21.52 -12.87
C GLY A 416 -1.86 -22.82 -12.76
N ILE A 417 -0.54 -22.68 -12.72
CA ILE A 417 0.43 -23.71 -12.33
C ILE A 417 1.45 -23.01 -11.44
N ALA A 418 1.57 -23.47 -10.19
CA ALA A 418 2.50 -22.90 -9.22
C ALA A 418 3.95 -23.07 -9.67
N HIS A 419 4.76 -22.03 -9.48
CA HIS A 419 6.22 -22.12 -9.57
C HIS A 419 6.78 -22.51 -8.20
N GLU A 420 7.48 -23.64 -8.14
CA GLU A 420 8.17 -24.11 -6.95
C GLU A 420 9.58 -23.52 -6.91
N GLN A 421 9.84 -22.74 -5.85
CA GLN A 421 11.04 -21.92 -5.72
C GLN A 421 12.25 -22.77 -5.29
N SER A 422 13.41 -22.61 -5.93
CA SER A 422 14.62 -23.37 -5.58
C SER A 422 15.91 -22.66 -6.02
N LEU A 423 17.07 -23.19 -5.63
CA LEU A 423 18.37 -22.72 -6.12
C LEU A 423 18.59 -22.94 -7.62
N ALA A 424 17.76 -23.77 -8.27
CA ALA A 424 17.90 -24.14 -9.68
C ALA A 424 16.81 -23.53 -10.59
N GLY A 425 15.57 -23.42 -10.10
CA GLY A 425 14.43 -22.80 -10.79
C GLY A 425 14.22 -21.32 -10.46
N GLY A 426 14.99 -20.75 -9.51
CA GLY A 426 14.81 -19.38 -9.04
C GLY A 426 13.46 -19.17 -8.35
N ARG A 427 13.06 -17.90 -8.22
CA ARG A 427 11.83 -17.49 -7.51
C ARG A 427 10.53 -17.56 -8.33
N GLY A 428 10.65 -17.66 -9.66
CA GLY A 428 9.52 -17.56 -10.60
C GLY A 428 9.07 -16.13 -10.92
N ASP A 429 7.99 -16.04 -11.69
CA ASP A 429 7.22 -14.80 -11.86
C ASP A 429 6.11 -14.70 -10.79
N ASN A 430 5.67 -13.48 -10.52
CA ASN A 430 4.69 -13.17 -9.48
C ASN A 430 3.25 -13.39 -9.97
N GLY A 431 2.53 -14.38 -9.43
CA GLY A 431 1.16 -14.73 -9.84
C GLY A 431 1.08 -15.26 -11.27
N GLY A 432 -0.13 -15.30 -11.84
CA GLY A 432 -0.32 -15.79 -13.20
C GLY A 432 -1.77 -15.81 -13.67
N ALA A 433 -2.21 -16.96 -14.19
CA ALA A 433 -3.53 -17.13 -14.80
C ALA A 433 -4.69 -16.78 -13.86
N LEU A 434 -4.51 -16.98 -12.55
CA LEU A 434 -5.51 -16.74 -11.51
C LEU A 434 -5.97 -15.28 -11.45
N MET A 435 -5.10 -14.34 -11.85
CA MET A 435 -5.41 -12.90 -11.88
C MET A 435 -6.59 -12.57 -12.82
N SER A 436 -6.76 -13.36 -13.89
CA SER A 436 -7.85 -13.18 -14.86
C SER A 436 -9.24 -13.43 -14.25
N ASP A 437 -9.33 -14.18 -13.15
CA ASP A 437 -10.59 -14.49 -12.43
C ASP A 437 -11.06 -13.35 -11.50
N GLY A 438 -10.28 -12.27 -11.35
CA GLY A 438 -10.68 -11.04 -10.66
C GLY A 438 -10.81 -11.20 -9.13
N PRO A 439 -12.02 -11.19 -8.53
CA PRO A 439 -12.21 -11.28 -7.07
C PRO A 439 -11.80 -12.64 -6.49
N THR A 440 -10.50 -12.86 -6.33
CA THR A 440 -9.86 -14.04 -5.76
C THR A 440 -8.55 -13.67 -5.05
N PHE A 441 -7.90 -14.63 -4.39
CA PHE A 441 -6.61 -14.46 -3.73
C PHE A 441 -5.47 -14.68 -4.73
N GLY A 442 -5.16 -13.66 -5.55
CA GLY A 442 -4.22 -13.79 -6.68
C GLY A 442 -2.82 -14.31 -6.29
N ALA A 443 -2.32 -13.97 -5.10
CA ALA A 443 -1.03 -14.45 -4.61
C ALA A 443 -1.01 -15.95 -4.27
N SER A 444 -2.18 -16.61 -4.20
CA SER A 444 -2.26 -18.05 -3.91
C SER A 444 -1.77 -18.94 -5.07
N GLU A 445 -1.55 -18.40 -6.27
CA GLU A 445 -0.82 -19.09 -7.35
C GLU A 445 0.69 -19.20 -7.06
N GLY A 446 1.24 -18.25 -6.31
CA GLY A 446 2.66 -18.09 -5.98
C GLY A 446 3.12 -16.64 -6.15
N TRP A 447 4.07 -16.19 -5.34
CA TRP A 447 4.63 -14.83 -5.35
C TRP A 447 6.02 -14.80 -4.69
N ASP A 448 6.79 -13.73 -4.88
CA ASP A 448 8.12 -13.52 -4.26
C ASP A 448 8.15 -13.31 -2.73
N TRP A 449 7.10 -13.73 -2.03
CA TRP A 449 7.02 -13.83 -0.56
C TRP A 449 6.08 -14.97 -0.06
N ILE A 450 5.58 -15.82 -0.97
CA ILE A 450 4.70 -16.96 -0.65
C ILE A 450 4.69 -18.01 -1.79
N PRO A 451 4.89 -19.31 -1.52
CA PRO A 451 4.78 -20.36 -2.54
C PRO A 451 3.32 -20.64 -2.91
N GLY A 452 3.11 -21.33 -4.03
CA GLY A 452 1.77 -21.70 -4.50
C GLY A 452 0.96 -22.48 -3.46
N VAL A 453 -0.21 -21.95 -3.11
CA VAL A 453 -1.13 -22.56 -2.14
C VAL A 453 -1.98 -23.61 -2.85
N ARG A 454 -1.91 -24.86 -2.37
CA ARG A 454 -2.32 -26.06 -3.13
C ARG A 454 -3.80 -26.16 -3.50
N ASP A 455 -4.67 -25.48 -2.78
CA ASP A 455 -6.10 -25.36 -3.07
C ASP A 455 -6.51 -23.99 -3.64
N ARG A 456 -5.55 -23.07 -3.89
CA ARG A 456 -5.78 -21.65 -4.19
C ARG A 456 -6.76 -20.98 -3.20
N ASN A 457 -6.68 -21.38 -1.94
CA ASN A 457 -7.57 -21.02 -0.83
C ASN A 457 -9.07 -21.34 -1.06
N THR A 458 -9.39 -22.34 -1.87
CA THR A 458 -10.78 -22.75 -2.15
C THR A 458 -11.50 -23.22 -0.88
N GLY A 459 -12.72 -22.73 -0.61
CA GLY A 459 -13.54 -23.16 0.52
C GLY A 459 -14.48 -22.10 1.10
N LEU A 460 -15.09 -22.44 2.24
CA LEU A 460 -15.91 -21.53 3.06
C LEU A 460 -14.99 -20.72 3.98
N TRP A 461 -14.23 -19.79 3.40
CA TRP A 461 -13.13 -19.10 4.08
C TRP A 461 -13.59 -18.07 5.12
N GLN A 462 -14.85 -17.61 5.06
CA GLN A 462 -15.51 -16.90 6.16
C GLN A 462 -16.67 -17.72 6.75
N GLY A 463 -17.33 -17.16 7.77
CA GLY A 463 -18.43 -17.81 8.48
C GLY A 463 -19.72 -17.97 7.65
N VAL A 464 -20.68 -18.65 8.26
CA VAL A 464 -22.05 -18.81 7.73
C VAL A 464 -23.04 -18.46 8.83
N ASP A 465 -23.81 -17.39 8.64
CA ASP A 465 -24.83 -16.92 9.58
C ASP A 465 -26.24 -17.30 9.12
N LEU A 466 -27.09 -17.64 10.07
CA LEU A 466 -28.53 -17.82 9.88
C LEU A 466 -29.28 -16.78 10.72
N ALA A 467 -29.86 -15.80 10.04
CA ALA A 467 -30.70 -14.76 10.65
C ALA A 467 -32.16 -15.21 10.75
N ALA A 468 -32.83 -14.85 11.85
CA ALA A 468 -34.24 -15.11 12.16
C ALA A 468 -34.95 -13.81 12.54
N THR A 469 -35.26 -12.99 11.53
CA THR A 469 -35.79 -11.62 11.65
C THR A 469 -37.30 -11.55 11.37
N GLY A 470 -37.93 -10.40 11.54
CA GLY A 470 -39.29 -10.16 11.06
C GLY A 470 -39.33 -9.81 9.56
N PHE A 471 -40.48 -9.34 9.08
CA PHE A 471 -40.66 -9.01 7.66
C PHE A 471 -40.01 -7.67 7.24
N MET A 472 -39.64 -6.80 8.18
CA MET A 472 -38.78 -5.62 7.92
C MET A 472 -37.34 -5.94 8.33
N THR A 473 -36.37 -5.75 7.42
CA THR A 473 -34.94 -6.00 7.69
C THR A 473 -34.07 -4.77 7.48
N ILE A 474 -32.97 -4.68 8.20
CA ILE A 474 -31.94 -3.64 8.06
C ILE A 474 -30.85 -4.12 7.09
N GLY A 475 -30.52 -3.28 6.11
CA GLY A 475 -29.43 -3.54 5.16
C GLY A 475 -28.05 -3.23 5.74
N ASP A 476 -27.09 -2.90 4.88
CA ASP A 476 -25.77 -2.41 5.29
C ASP A 476 -25.81 -0.87 5.40
N PRO A 477 -25.73 -0.30 6.62
CA PRO A 477 -25.88 1.15 6.83
C PRO A 477 -24.68 1.94 6.31
N ALA A 478 -24.78 3.26 6.36
CA ALA A 478 -23.63 4.17 6.30
C ALA A 478 -23.64 5.10 7.52
N VAL A 479 -22.45 5.52 7.95
CA VAL A 479 -22.26 6.57 8.94
C VAL A 479 -21.17 7.49 8.42
N SER A 480 -21.47 8.78 8.28
CA SER A 480 -20.49 9.81 7.93
C SER A 480 -20.32 10.80 9.08
N THR A 481 -19.17 11.48 9.12
CA THR A 481 -18.84 12.49 10.12
C THR A 481 -18.22 13.70 9.44
N ARG A 482 -18.75 14.89 9.71
CA ARG A 482 -18.07 16.16 9.42
C ARG A 482 -17.62 16.82 10.70
N LEU A 483 -16.50 17.54 10.63
CA LEU A 483 -16.00 18.40 11.70
C LEU A 483 -16.03 19.85 11.18
N PRO A 484 -17.20 20.55 11.24
CA PRO A 484 -17.41 21.85 10.58
C PRO A 484 -16.66 23.02 11.23
N ARG A 485 -15.87 22.77 12.29
CA ARG A 485 -15.10 23.78 13.02
C ARG A 485 -13.63 23.36 13.10
N PRO A 486 -12.65 24.26 12.85
CA PRO A 486 -11.22 23.94 12.99
C PRO A 486 -10.76 23.54 14.40
N ASP A 487 -11.55 23.84 15.44
CA ASP A 487 -11.30 23.39 16.82
C ASP A 487 -11.83 21.98 17.10
N ASN A 488 -12.51 21.35 16.13
CA ASN A 488 -13.21 20.07 16.22
C ASN A 488 -14.18 19.97 17.43
N ALA A 489 -14.69 21.09 17.94
CA ALA A 489 -15.56 21.11 19.13
C ALA A 489 -16.97 20.51 18.90
N VAL A 490 -17.33 20.24 17.64
CA VAL A 490 -18.59 19.63 17.20
C VAL A 490 -18.30 18.59 16.12
N ALA A 491 -18.92 17.42 16.22
CA ALA A 491 -19.03 16.45 15.12
C ALA A 491 -20.47 16.37 14.63
N GLU A 492 -20.67 16.57 13.33
CA GLU A 492 -21.94 16.37 12.66
C GLU A 492 -22.00 14.93 12.12
N ILE A 493 -22.93 14.13 12.65
CA ILE A 493 -23.09 12.72 12.29
C ILE A 493 -24.30 12.55 11.36
N SER A 494 -24.11 11.94 10.21
CA SER A 494 -25.21 11.50 9.34
C SER A 494 -25.26 9.97 9.31
N ILE A 495 -26.46 9.41 9.46
CA ILE A 495 -26.68 7.95 9.52
C ILE A 495 -27.69 7.55 8.44
N GLU A 496 -27.30 6.60 7.61
CA GLU A 496 -28.16 6.00 6.59
C GLU A 496 -28.50 4.56 6.95
N VAL A 497 -29.80 4.25 7.02
CA VAL A 497 -30.31 2.92 7.38
C VAL A 497 -31.18 2.42 6.23
N PRO A 498 -30.66 1.58 5.32
CA PRO A 498 -31.49 0.86 4.36
C PRO A 498 -32.43 -0.09 5.10
N VAL A 499 -33.72 -0.03 4.78
CA VAL A 499 -34.76 -0.92 5.30
C VAL A 499 -35.52 -1.52 4.12
N THR A 500 -35.82 -2.82 4.20
CA THR A 500 -36.59 -3.55 3.19
C THR A 500 -37.82 -4.18 3.81
N ASN A 501 -38.98 -3.99 3.16
CA ASN A 501 -40.23 -4.66 3.49
C ASN A 501 -40.39 -5.94 2.67
N HIS A 502 -40.17 -7.11 3.28
CA HIS A 502 -40.41 -8.42 2.67
C HIS A 502 -41.86 -8.91 2.85
N GLY A 503 -42.73 -8.09 3.44
CA GLY A 503 -44.16 -8.37 3.58
C GLY A 503 -44.93 -8.18 2.27
N THR A 504 -46.10 -8.82 2.20
CA THR A 504 -47.01 -8.80 1.03
C THR A 504 -47.89 -7.55 0.93
N ALA A 505 -47.83 -6.65 1.91
CA ALA A 505 -48.60 -5.41 1.97
C ALA A 505 -47.71 -4.22 2.37
N PRO A 506 -48.10 -2.97 2.04
CA PRO A 506 -47.47 -1.78 2.60
C PRO A 506 -47.59 -1.75 4.12
N ALA A 507 -46.50 -1.41 4.82
CA ALA A 507 -46.48 -1.40 6.27
C ALA A 507 -45.67 -0.21 6.83
N SER A 508 -46.13 0.32 7.97
CA SER A 508 -45.39 1.34 8.73
C SER A 508 -44.28 0.71 9.55
N ALA A 509 -43.10 1.33 9.54
CA ALA A 509 -42.01 0.96 10.43
C ALA A 509 -41.46 2.20 11.15
N THR A 510 -41.14 2.07 12.44
CA THR A 510 -40.27 3.01 13.14
C THR A 510 -38.83 2.51 13.03
N VAL A 511 -37.97 3.32 12.44
CA VAL A 511 -36.52 3.09 12.41
C VAL A 511 -35.88 3.96 13.48
N ARG A 512 -35.06 3.38 14.34
CA ARG A 512 -34.35 4.06 15.42
C ARG A 512 -32.86 3.75 15.36
N ALA A 513 -32.04 4.79 15.50
CA ALA A 513 -30.59 4.71 15.65
C ALA A 513 -30.18 5.35 16.99
N ALA A 514 -29.24 4.74 17.70
CA ALA A 514 -28.69 5.30 18.95
C ALA A 514 -27.23 4.91 19.16
N PHE A 515 -26.47 5.82 19.77
CA PHE A 515 -25.07 5.64 20.18
C PHE A 515 -24.78 6.60 21.34
N ASP A 516 -23.91 6.22 22.28
CA ASP A 516 -23.60 6.99 23.50
C ASP A 516 -24.88 7.49 24.21
N ASP A 517 -25.09 8.81 24.30
CA ASP A 517 -26.29 9.47 24.83
C ASP A 517 -27.28 9.95 23.74
N VAL A 518 -26.94 9.76 22.47
CA VAL A 518 -27.73 10.19 21.31
C VAL A 518 -28.73 9.11 20.90
N ALA A 519 -29.99 9.51 20.70
CA ALA A 519 -31.01 8.68 20.07
C ALA A 519 -31.85 9.50 19.07
N VAL A 520 -32.15 8.88 17.92
CA VAL A 520 -32.98 9.43 16.84
C VAL A 520 -33.93 8.34 16.33
N GLU A 521 -35.16 8.71 16.00
CA GLU A 521 -36.10 7.78 15.36
C GLU A 521 -37.02 8.48 14.36
N GLN A 522 -37.43 7.73 13.33
CA GLN A 522 -38.29 8.20 12.25
C GLN A 522 -39.28 7.10 11.88
N ARG A 523 -40.56 7.47 11.74
CA ARG A 523 -41.57 6.59 11.15
C ARG A 523 -41.59 6.74 9.63
N VAL A 524 -41.54 5.61 8.94
CA VAL A 524 -41.65 5.47 7.48
C VAL A 524 -42.77 4.50 7.14
N THR A 525 -43.19 4.43 5.88
CA THR A 525 -44.13 3.42 5.38
C THR A 525 -43.66 2.93 4.02
N LEU A 526 -43.31 1.65 3.94
CA LEU A 526 -42.72 1.03 2.76
C LEU A 526 -43.77 0.16 2.06
N PRO A 527 -43.94 0.27 0.72
CA PRO A 527 -44.72 -0.70 -0.06
C PRO A 527 -44.21 -2.15 0.11
N ALA A 528 -45.02 -3.13 -0.28
CA ALA A 528 -44.62 -4.53 -0.35
C ALA A 528 -43.40 -4.72 -1.28
N GLY A 529 -42.41 -5.49 -0.84
CA GLY A 529 -41.16 -5.73 -1.59
C GLY A 529 -40.21 -4.52 -1.71
N ALA A 530 -40.59 -3.34 -1.23
CA ALA A 530 -39.80 -2.12 -1.42
C ALA A 530 -38.63 -2.02 -0.44
N SER A 531 -37.55 -1.38 -0.90
CA SER A 531 -36.43 -0.93 -0.05
C SER A 531 -36.36 0.59 -0.04
N GLN A 532 -36.11 1.18 1.12
CA GLN A 532 -35.92 2.62 1.31
C GLN A 532 -34.72 2.87 2.23
N VAL A 533 -33.90 3.86 1.93
CA VAL A 533 -32.89 4.37 2.87
C VAL A 533 -33.51 5.44 3.74
N VAL A 534 -33.55 5.20 5.06
CA VAL A 534 -33.94 6.19 6.06
C VAL A 534 -32.70 6.98 6.47
N ARG A 535 -32.78 8.32 6.44
CA ARG A 535 -31.64 9.22 6.62
C ARG A 535 -31.84 10.08 7.85
N PHE A 536 -30.92 9.96 8.82
CA PHE A 536 -30.87 10.81 10.00
C PHE A 536 -29.71 11.80 9.83
N THR A 537 -30.01 13.09 9.89
CA THR A 537 -29.05 14.19 9.67
C THR A 537 -29.17 15.24 10.78
N PRO A 538 -28.12 16.03 11.09
CA PRO A 538 -28.19 17.09 12.10
C PRO A 538 -29.25 18.17 11.80
N SER A 539 -29.57 18.38 10.53
CA SER A 539 -30.64 19.28 10.07
C SER A 539 -32.06 18.81 10.44
N SER A 540 -32.27 17.50 10.60
CA SER A 540 -33.55 16.91 11.02
C SER A 540 -33.56 16.53 12.50
N PHE A 541 -32.39 16.21 13.06
CA PHE A 541 -32.19 15.73 14.43
C PHE A 541 -30.97 16.44 15.05
N PRO A 542 -31.14 17.62 15.68
CA PRO A 542 -30.04 18.43 16.19
C PRO A 542 -29.10 17.72 17.19
N GLN A 543 -29.56 16.66 17.86
CA GLN A 543 -28.72 15.83 18.73
C GLN A 543 -27.59 15.08 17.99
N LEU A 544 -27.61 15.01 16.65
CA LEU A 544 -26.52 14.49 15.83
C LEU A 544 -25.37 15.51 15.61
N ALA A 545 -25.50 16.74 16.09
CA ALA A 545 -24.39 17.70 16.22
C ALA A 545 -23.70 17.50 17.59
N VAL A 546 -22.96 16.39 17.72
CA VAL A 546 -22.33 15.92 18.96
C VAL A 546 -21.32 16.95 19.46
N GLN A 547 -21.51 17.46 20.68
CA GLN A 547 -20.67 18.46 21.31
C GLN A 547 -19.48 17.80 22.04
N LYS A 548 -18.27 18.35 21.88
CA LYS A 548 -17.02 17.79 22.45
C LYS A 548 -16.84 16.28 22.13
N PRO A 549 -16.91 15.89 20.84
CA PRO A 549 -16.90 14.49 20.44
C PRO A 549 -15.60 13.76 20.85
N LYS A 550 -15.72 12.48 21.20
CA LYS A 550 -14.56 11.59 21.36
C LYS A 550 -14.08 11.16 19.98
N LEU A 551 -13.21 11.95 19.36
CA LEU A 551 -12.75 11.68 18.00
C LEU A 551 -11.89 10.41 17.93
N TRP A 552 -12.03 9.65 16.85
CA TRP A 552 -11.08 8.61 16.49
C TRP A 552 -9.79 9.25 15.95
N TRP A 553 -8.64 8.79 16.45
CA TRP A 553 -7.32 9.20 15.96
C TRP A 553 -6.46 7.99 15.57
N PRO A 554 -5.59 8.15 14.56
CA PRO A 554 -4.54 7.18 14.28
C PRO A 554 -3.50 7.15 15.41
N ASN A 555 -2.78 6.03 15.51
CA ASN A 555 -1.78 5.76 16.54
C ASN A 555 -0.72 6.88 16.60
N GLY A 556 -0.35 7.29 17.82
CA GLY A 556 0.53 8.43 18.08
C GLY A 556 -0.14 9.81 18.05
N TYR A 557 -1.36 9.95 17.51
CA TYR A 557 -2.08 11.24 17.45
C TYR A 557 -3.20 11.37 18.50
N GLY A 558 -3.71 10.27 19.05
CA GLY A 558 -4.71 10.29 20.12
C GLY A 558 -5.31 8.90 20.37
N ASP A 559 -6.44 8.87 21.07
CA ASP A 559 -7.19 7.65 21.29
C ASP A 559 -7.98 7.26 20.03
N PRO A 560 -8.00 5.98 19.63
CA PRO A 560 -8.87 5.47 18.58
C PRO A 560 -10.28 5.24 19.13
N ALA A 561 -10.97 6.33 19.49
CA ALA A 561 -12.31 6.26 20.08
C ALA A 561 -13.33 5.63 19.12
N LEU A 562 -14.10 4.67 19.64
CA LEU A 562 -15.17 3.98 18.92
C LEU A 562 -16.49 4.09 19.71
N HIS A 563 -17.58 4.23 18.97
CA HIS A 563 -18.94 4.37 19.47
C HIS A 563 -19.78 3.20 18.99
N ARG A 564 -20.60 2.64 19.88
CA ARG A 564 -21.51 1.55 19.53
C ARG A 564 -22.80 2.12 18.96
N LEU A 565 -23.05 1.87 17.67
CA LEU A 565 -24.30 2.22 17.00
C LEU A 565 -25.26 1.04 17.04
N ASP A 566 -26.38 1.20 17.75
CA ASP A 566 -27.51 0.28 17.74
C ASP A 566 -28.62 0.79 16.82
N LEU A 567 -28.92 0.01 15.78
CA LEU A 567 -30.00 0.22 14.82
C LEU A 567 -31.13 -0.78 15.05
N THR A 568 -32.37 -0.29 15.04
CA THR A 568 -33.58 -1.14 15.15
C THR A 568 -34.64 -0.69 14.17
N VAL A 569 -35.38 -1.65 13.62
CA VAL A 569 -36.62 -1.40 12.86
C VAL A 569 -37.77 -2.17 13.49
N ALA A 570 -38.86 -1.48 13.81
CA ALA A 570 -40.04 -2.03 14.47
C ALA A 570 -41.33 -1.74 13.70
N SER A 571 -42.17 -2.75 13.51
CA SER A 571 -43.55 -2.59 13.01
C SER A 571 -44.52 -2.81 14.17
N ASP A 572 -45.54 -1.95 14.29
CA ASP A 572 -46.57 -2.04 15.33
C ASP A 572 -46.01 -2.23 16.76
N ARG A 573 -44.90 -1.53 17.03
CA ARG A 573 -44.08 -1.57 18.28
C ARG A 573 -43.32 -2.88 18.54
N VAL A 574 -43.41 -3.88 17.66
CA VAL A 574 -42.61 -5.11 17.73
C VAL A 574 -41.32 -4.93 16.92
N VAL A 575 -40.16 -5.19 17.53
CA VAL A 575 -38.88 -5.16 16.82
C VAL A 575 -38.85 -6.28 15.78
N SER A 576 -38.70 -5.90 14.52
CA SER A 576 -38.56 -6.82 13.40
C SER A 576 -37.11 -7.24 13.24
N ASP A 577 -36.18 -6.28 13.27
CA ASP A 577 -34.74 -6.53 13.09
C ASP A 577 -33.89 -5.53 13.90
N ARG A 578 -32.68 -5.94 14.30
CA ARG A 578 -31.66 -5.16 14.99
C ARG A 578 -30.29 -5.44 14.38
N ARG A 579 -29.54 -4.37 14.08
CA ARG A 579 -28.12 -4.42 13.71
C ARG A 579 -27.33 -3.52 14.63
N SER A 580 -26.15 -3.96 15.04
CA SER A 580 -25.27 -3.21 15.95
C SER A 580 -23.84 -3.25 15.42
N LEU A 581 -23.17 -2.10 15.34
CA LEU A 581 -21.81 -1.95 14.79
C LEU A 581 -20.99 -0.91 15.57
N ASP A 582 -19.67 -0.95 15.41
CA ASP A 582 -18.75 0.06 15.96
C ASP A 582 -18.43 1.09 14.84
N PHE A 583 -18.35 2.39 15.18
CA PHE A 583 -17.88 3.45 14.26
C PHE A 583 -17.02 4.47 15.01
N GLY A 584 -16.21 5.26 14.31
CA GLY A 584 -15.37 6.31 14.91
C GLY A 584 -15.64 7.69 14.30
N MET A 585 -15.83 8.71 15.15
CA MET A 585 -16.05 10.09 14.70
C MET A 585 -14.72 10.70 14.22
N ARG A 586 -14.55 10.90 12.91
CA ARG A 586 -13.37 11.58 12.35
C ARG A 586 -13.60 12.16 10.95
N SER A 587 -12.91 13.25 10.62
CA SER A 587 -12.77 13.69 9.22
C SER A 587 -11.44 13.22 8.63
N VAL A 588 -11.43 12.99 7.31
CA VAL A 588 -10.21 12.75 6.51
C VAL A 588 -10.24 13.72 5.33
N THR A 589 -9.12 14.39 5.07
CA THR A 589 -8.95 15.26 3.92
C THR A 589 -7.57 15.05 3.30
N TYR A 590 -7.44 15.29 1.99
CA TYR A 590 -6.28 14.92 1.21
C TYR A 590 -5.66 16.16 0.60
N GLU A 591 -4.38 16.42 0.86
CA GLU A 591 -3.62 17.37 0.07
C GLU A 591 -3.13 16.66 -1.17
N LEU A 592 -3.57 17.12 -2.34
CA LEU A 592 -3.22 16.56 -3.65
C LEU A 592 -2.64 17.66 -4.53
N SER A 593 -1.96 17.25 -5.59
CA SER A 593 -1.66 18.12 -6.71
C SER A 593 -2.44 17.61 -7.92
N SER A 594 -3.41 18.38 -8.40
CA SER A 594 -4.37 17.95 -9.42
C SER A 594 -4.49 19.00 -10.52
N LEU A 595 -4.74 18.58 -11.76
CA LEU A 595 -4.91 19.51 -12.88
C LEU A 595 -6.32 20.12 -12.88
N ASP A 596 -6.41 21.43 -13.10
CA ASP A 596 -7.68 22.11 -13.39
C ASP A 596 -8.11 21.98 -14.86
N THR A 597 -9.31 22.48 -15.20
CA THR A 597 -9.84 22.48 -16.59
C THR A 597 -9.03 23.33 -17.58
N THR A 598 -8.11 24.18 -17.12
CA THR A 598 -7.13 24.88 -17.99
C THR A 598 -5.87 24.04 -18.23
N GLY A 599 -5.78 22.87 -17.60
CA GLY A 599 -4.61 21.99 -17.60
C GLY A 599 -3.49 22.49 -16.69
N ALA A 600 -3.75 23.40 -15.74
CA ALA A 600 -2.75 23.87 -14.78
C ALA A 600 -2.77 22.98 -13.52
N LEU A 601 -1.59 22.53 -13.10
CA LEU A 601 -1.43 21.77 -11.86
C LEU A 601 -1.64 22.70 -10.65
N ARG A 602 -2.51 22.31 -9.71
CA ARG A 602 -2.85 23.06 -8.50
C ARG A 602 -2.58 22.22 -7.26
N ARG A 603 -1.96 22.81 -6.24
CA ARG A 603 -1.96 22.24 -4.88
C ARG A 603 -3.33 22.52 -4.25
N VAL A 604 -4.02 21.46 -3.81
CA VAL A 604 -5.39 21.55 -3.29
C VAL A 604 -5.58 20.66 -2.07
N LEU A 605 -6.43 21.09 -1.14
CA LEU A 605 -7.02 20.27 -0.09
C LEU A 605 -8.40 19.81 -0.54
N VAL A 606 -8.64 18.50 -0.51
CA VAL A 606 -9.91 17.86 -0.91
C VAL A 606 -10.62 17.31 0.31
N ASP A 607 -11.89 17.70 0.48
CA ASP A 607 -12.82 17.12 1.46
C ASP A 607 -13.88 16.28 0.73
N THR A 608 -13.68 14.97 0.75
CA THR A 608 -14.57 14.00 0.10
C THR A 608 -15.93 13.87 0.81
N ALA A 609 -15.99 14.08 2.12
CA ALA A 609 -17.25 14.06 2.86
C ALA A 609 -18.13 15.27 2.50
N LEU A 610 -17.55 16.47 2.43
CA LEU A 610 -18.25 17.67 1.97
C LEU A 610 -18.64 17.56 0.48
N ALA A 611 -17.78 16.99 -0.37
CA ALA A 611 -18.11 16.73 -1.76
C ALA A 611 -19.34 15.81 -1.91
N HIS A 612 -19.40 14.74 -1.11
CA HIS A 612 -20.49 13.77 -1.13
C HIS A 612 -21.81 14.37 -0.64
N ASP A 613 -21.79 15.14 0.44
CA ASP A 613 -22.98 15.86 0.95
C ASP A 613 -23.54 16.88 -0.05
N LEU A 614 -22.69 17.43 -0.94
CA LEU A 614 -23.09 18.32 -2.03
C LEU A 614 -23.54 17.56 -3.31
N GLY A 615 -23.38 16.22 -3.34
CA GLY A 615 -23.69 15.38 -4.50
C GLY A 615 -22.74 15.54 -5.69
N THR A 616 -21.62 16.24 -5.53
CA THR A 616 -20.68 16.58 -6.62
C THR A 616 -19.33 15.88 -6.46
N PRO A 617 -18.97 14.90 -7.30
CA PRO A 617 -17.62 14.35 -7.30
C PRO A 617 -16.62 15.42 -7.77
N VAL A 618 -15.49 15.52 -7.08
CA VAL A 618 -14.50 16.62 -7.29
C VAL A 618 -13.17 16.17 -7.90
N ILE A 619 -12.88 14.87 -7.91
CA ILE A 619 -11.64 14.28 -8.42
C ILE A 619 -11.96 13.31 -9.56
N ASP A 620 -11.18 13.39 -10.65
CA ASP A 620 -11.26 12.42 -11.75
C ASP A 620 -9.98 11.58 -11.87
N GLU A 621 -10.16 10.27 -11.73
CA GLU A 621 -9.13 9.23 -11.83
C GLU A 621 -9.26 8.40 -13.13
N ARG A 622 -10.17 8.74 -14.04
CA ARG A 622 -10.28 8.05 -15.34
C ARG A 622 -9.02 8.28 -16.18
N HIS A 623 -8.61 7.30 -16.99
CA HIS A 623 -7.35 7.31 -17.77
C HIS A 623 -7.00 8.66 -18.46
N PRO A 624 -7.93 9.39 -19.12
CA PRO A 624 -7.63 10.68 -19.77
C PRO A 624 -7.36 11.85 -18.80
N ALA A 625 -7.83 11.74 -17.56
CA ALA A 625 -7.65 12.71 -16.47
C ALA A 625 -6.39 12.46 -15.64
N LEU A 626 -5.84 11.24 -15.67
CA LEU A 626 -4.56 10.89 -15.08
C LEU A 626 -3.42 11.36 -15.99
N ARG A 627 -2.67 12.39 -15.59
CA ARG A 627 -1.66 13.05 -16.43
C ARG A 627 -0.25 13.01 -15.83
N LYS A 628 0.75 12.89 -16.72
CA LYS A 628 2.17 12.96 -16.35
C LYS A 628 2.57 14.40 -16.01
N VAL A 629 3.20 14.59 -14.85
CA VAL A 629 3.62 15.92 -14.33
C VAL A 629 4.95 15.81 -13.57
N ARG A 630 5.51 16.97 -13.18
CA ARG A 630 6.82 17.06 -12.51
C ARG A 630 6.89 16.16 -11.30
N GLY A 631 7.94 15.32 -11.24
CA GLY A 631 8.22 14.47 -10.09
C GLY A 631 7.21 13.34 -9.83
N GLY A 632 6.26 13.05 -10.74
CA GLY A 632 5.29 11.98 -10.51
C GLY A 632 4.22 11.86 -11.58
N TRP A 633 3.00 11.54 -11.15
CA TRP A 633 1.76 11.62 -11.91
C TRP A 633 0.70 12.32 -11.06
N ALA A 634 -0.32 12.90 -11.70
CA ALA A 634 -1.40 13.59 -11.02
C ALA A 634 -2.76 13.23 -11.63
N ASN A 635 -3.80 13.21 -10.80
CA ASN A 635 -5.19 13.19 -11.25
C ASN A 635 -5.62 14.58 -11.77
N SER A 636 -6.81 14.67 -12.36
CA SER A 636 -7.45 15.97 -12.63
C SER A 636 -8.59 16.23 -11.64
N LEU A 637 -9.00 17.49 -11.52
CA LEU A 637 -10.27 17.87 -10.92
C LEU A 637 -11.42 17.54 -11.89
N MET A 638 -12.58 17.19 -11.36
CA MET A 638 -13.81 17.10 -12.16
C MET A 638 -14.20 18.51 -12.69
N PRO A 639 -14.77 18.65 -13.89
CA PRO A 639 -15.08 19.97 -14.45
C PRO A 639 -15.97 20.84 -13.56
N GLY A 640 -15.47 22.00 -13.15
CA GLY A 640 -16.16 22.95 -12.27
C GLY A 640 -15.85 22.77 -10.77
N ALA A 641 -15.19 21.67 -10.38
CA ALA A 641 -14.79 21.39 -9.00
C ALA A 641 -13.79 22.43 -8.46
N GLU A 642 -13.12 23.20 -9.31
CA GLU A 642 -12.29 24.35 -8.94
C GLU A 642 -13.06 25.44 -8.16
N THR A 643 -14.39 25.43 -8.24
CA THR A 643 -15.29 26.35 -7.52
C THR A 643 -16.08 25.67 -6.41
N SER A 644 -15.87 24.38 -6.17
CA SER A 644 -16.53 23.64 -5.10
C SER A 644 -15.91 23.97 -3.74
N PRO A 645 -16.69 24.23 -2.68
CA PRO A 645 -16.14 24.44 -1.34
C PRO A 645 -15.45 23.19 -0.75
N ALA A 646 -15.64 22.03 -1.38
CA ALA A 646 -14.91 20.80 -1.07
C ALA A 646 -13.47 20.76 -1.64
N VAL A 647 -13.06 21.77 -2.43
CA VAL A 647 -11.71 21.91 -3.00
C VAL A 647 -11.14 23.27 -2.58
N THR A 648 -10.25 23.27 -1.60
CA THR A 648 -9.58 24.49 -1.14
C THR A 648 -8.18 24.59 -1.77
N ALA A 649 -7.89 25.69 -2.47
CA ALA A 649 -6.54 25.94 -2.99
C ALA A 649 -5.53 26.10 -1.85
N LEU A 650 -4.38 25.44 -1.95
CA LEU A 650 -3.26 25.55 -1.02
C LEU A 650 -2.10 26.34 -1.66
N PRO A 651 -1.20 26.92 -0.84
CA PRO A 651 0.12 27.33 -1.33
C PRO A 651 0.87 26.13 -1.91
N ASP A 652 1.73 26.37 -2.91
CA ASP A 652 2.68 25.35 -3.36
C ASP A 652 3.63 24.98 -2.21
N ASP A 653 3.79 23.67 -1.97
CA ASP A 653 4.70 23.12 -0.97
C ASP A 653 5.71 22.17 -1.63
N PRO A 654 6.90 21.92 -1.02
CA PRO A 654 7.98 21.17 -1.67
C PRO A 654 7.66 19.67 -1.86
N LEU A 655 6.54 19.20 -1.30
CA LEU A 655 6.03 17.85 -1.50
C LEU A 655 5.32 17.68 -2.86
N SER A 656 4.82 18.75 -3.50
CA SER A 656 4.09 18.64 -4.77
C SER A 656 4.87 17.82 -5.83
N PRO A 657 4.30 16.75 -6.42
CA PRO A 657 2.87 16.42 -6.52
C PRO A 657 2.32 15.47 -5.44
N GLN A 658 3.11 15.14 -4.43
CA GLN A 658 2.89 14.04 -3.48
C GLN A 658 1.72 14.29 -2.52
N MET A 659 0.97 13.23 -2.21
CA MET A 659 -0.17 13.28 -1.31
C MET A 659 0.26 13.56 0.14
N VAL A 660 -0.54 14.34 0.88
CA VAL A 660 -0.50 14.38 2.34
C VAL A 660 -1.88 14.03 2.90
N LEU A 661 -1.92 13.04 3.79
CA LEU A 661 -3.13 12.70 4.52
C LEU A 661 -3.33 13.66 5.69
N ARG A 662 -4.57 14.09 5.91
CA ARG A 662 -5.00 14.74 7.15
C ARG A 662 -6.10 13.93 7.82
N VAL A 663 -6.01 13.80 9.14
CA VAL A 663 -7.11 13.30 9.99
C VAL A 663 -7.47 14.41 10.97
N ASN A 664 -8.76 14.73 11.09
CA ASN A 664 -9.28 15.76 11.98
C ASN A 664 -8.56 17.13 11.81
N GLY A 665 -8.19 17.46 10.56
CA GLY A 665 -7.46 18.67 10.16
C GLY A 665 -5.93 18.60 10.25
N VAL A 666 -5.35 17.61 10.92
CA VAL A 666 -3.90 17.50 11.19
C VAL A 666 -3.19 16.65 10.14
N ARG A 667 -2.10 17.14 9.54
CA ARG A 667 -1.21 16.34 8.65
C ARG A 667 -0.65 15.13 9.40
N ILE A 668 -0.86 13.92 8.90
CA ILE A 668 -0.43 12.67 9.56
C ILE A 668 0.87 12.16 8.94
N ALA A 669 1.93 12.08 9.73
CA ALA A 669 3.19 11.42 9.35
C ALA A 669 2.92 9.91 9.29
N ALA A 670 2.59 9.42 8.08
CA ALA A 670 2.10 8.06 7.90
C ALA A 670 3.27 7.06 7.90
N ARG A 671 3.30 6.19 8.91
CA ARG A 671 4.36 5.20 9.15
C ARG A 671 3.73 3.82 9.32
N GLY A 672 4.17 2.85 8.54
CA GLY A 672 3.56 1.52 8.55
C GLY A 672 4.12 0.61 7.48
N GLY A 673 3.26 -0.17 6.84
CA GLY A 673 3.65 -0.97 5.68
C GLY A 673 2.53 -1.81 5.10
N ASN A 674 2.94 -2.77 4.28
CA ASN A 674 2.05 -3.59 3.48
C ASN A 674 1.75 -4.93 4.19
N TRP A 675 0.52 -5.38 3.99
CA TRP A 675 -0.06 -6.61 4.48
C TRP A 675 -0.54 -7.39 3.24
N GLY A 676 0.28 -8.34 2.77
CA GLY A 676 0.05 -9.07 1.52
C GLY A 676 -1.09 -10.09 1.64
N MET A 677 -1.09 -10.88 2.71
CA MET A 677 -2.16 -11.81 3.07
C MET A 677 -2.08 -12.12 4.58
N ASP A 678 -3.23 -12.33 5.22
CA ASP A 678 -3.43 -12.70 6.63
C ASP A 678 -2.83 -14.06 7.04
N ASP A 679 -2.98 -15.09 6.21
CA ASP A 679 -2.52 -16.46 6.49
C ASP A 679 -2.62 -17.31 5.21
N MET A 680 -1.58 -18.07 4.86
CA MET A 680 -1.60 -18.89 3.64
C MET A 680 -2.71 -19.97 3.60
N MET A 681 -3.30 -20.33 4.75
CA MET A 681 -4.45 -21.24 4.87
C MET A 681 -5.72 -20.51 5.35
N LYS A 682 -5.80 -19.18 5.17
CA LYS A 682 -6.92 -18.29 5.56
C LYS A 682 -7.47 -18.55 6.96
N ARG A 683 -6.57 -18.71 7.93
CA ARG A 683 -6.90 -18.81 9.37
C ARG A 683 -7.22 -17.42 9.96
N VAL A 684 -8.25 -16.76 9.43
CA VAL A 684 -8.65 -15.35 9.68
C VAL A 684 -9.34 -15.06 11.03
N GLY A 685 -9.21 -15.96 12.02
CA GLY A 685 -9.89 -15.81 13.31
C GLY A 685 -9.35 -14.62 14.13
N THR A 686 -10.22 -13.84 14.78
CA THR A 686 -9.84 -12.65 15.55
C THR A 686 -8.75 -12.92 16.59
N ASP A 687 -8.78 -14.07 17.25
CA ASP A 687 -7.76 -14.47 18.24
C ASP A 687 -6.37 -14.69 17.63
N ARG A 688 -6.30 -15.09 16.34
CA ARG A 688 -5.05 -15.23 15.57
C ARG A 688 -4.56 -13.90 15.02
N LEU A 689 -5.47 -12.99 14.65
CA LEU A 689 -5.10 -11.68 14.10
C LEU A 689 -4.73 -10.65 15.19
N THR A 690 -5.38 -10.69 16.37
CA THR A 690 -5.19 -9.69 17.45
C THR A 690 -3.71 -9.45 17.82
N PRO A 691 -2.84 -10.47 17.95
CA PRO A 691 -1.41 -10.25 18.23
C PRO A 691 -0.69 -9.41 17.17
N TYR A 692 -0.97 -9.63 15.88
CA TYR A 692 -0.33 -8.90 14.78
C TYR A 692 -0.69 -7.41 14.78
N PHE A 693 -1.96 -7.08 15.06
CA PHE A 693 -2.44 -5.69 15.17
C PHE A 693 -1.89 -4.98 16.42
N ARG A 694 -1.71 -5.73 17.52
CA ARG A 694 -0.98 -5.22 18.69
C ARG A 694 0.50 -4.94 18.37
N LEU A 695 1.19 -5.87 17.72
CA LEU A 695 2.58 -5.70 17.30
C LEU A 695 2.75 -4.49 16.38
N HIS A 696 1.87 -4.28 15.39
CA HIS A 696 1.84 -3.07 14.57
C HIS A 696 1.73 -1.78 15.41
N ARG A 697 0.76 -1.72 16.33
CA ARG A 697 0.58 -0.55 17.22
C ARG A 697 1.80 -0.31 18.11
N GLU A 698 2.39 -1.38 18.64
CA GLU A 698 3.59 -1.31 19.48
C GLU A 698 4.87 -0.98 18.70
N ALA A 699 4.91 -1.20 17.38
CA ALA A 699 5.99 -0.78 16.48
C ALA A 699 5.90 0.69 16.05
N GLY A 700 5.00 1.49 16.64
CA GLY A 700 4.82 2.91 16.30
C GLY A 700 4.05 3.16 15.01
N MET A 701 3.52 2.10 14.36
CA MET A 701 2.79 2.23 13.10
C MET A 701 1.41 2.83 13.29
N ASN A 702 0.96 3.58 12.30
CA ASN A 702 -0.34 4.25 12.28
C ASN A 702 -1.13 4.02 10.97
N ILE A 703 -0.58 3.22 10.05
CA ILE A 703 -1.20 2.86 8.76
C ILE A 703 -0.80 1.43 8.34
N ILE A 704 -1.69 0.74 7.64
CA ILE A 704 -1.50 -0.52 6.93
C ILE A 704 -1.99 -0.31 5.49
N ARG A 705 -1.35 -0.96 4.51
CA ARG A 705 -1.94 -1.20 3.19
C ARG A 705 -2.36 -2.67 3.07
N ASN A 706 -3.65 -2.88 2.85
CA ASN A 706 -4.22 -4.17 2.46
C ASN A 706 -3.95 -4.37 0.97
N TRP A 707 -2.76 -4.89 0.65
CA TRP A 707 -2.26 -5.02 -0.71
C TRP A 707 -3.12 -6.01 -1.50
N MET A 708 -3.50 -5.63 -2.73
CA MET A 708 -4.51 -6.32 -3.54
C MET A 708 -5.86 -6.62 -2.83
N GLY A 709 -6.17 -6.04 -1.66
CA GLY A 709 -7.42 -6.29 -0.93
C GLY A 709 -7.58 -7.72 -0.38
N GLN A 710 -6.48 -8.48 -0.22
CA GLN A 710 -6.57 -9.92 0.04
C GLN A 710 -6.99 -10.30 1.47
N SER A 711 -7.00 -9.37 2.44
CA SER A 711 -7.61 -9.57 3.77
C SER A 711 -8.91 -8.76 3.84
N THR A 712 -10.08 -9.38 3.92
CA THR A 712 -11.39 -8.71 3.70
C THR A 712 -12.48 -9.29 4.61
N GLU A 713 -12.15 -9.42 5.89
CA GLU A 713 -12.99 -9.92 6.97
C GLU A 713 -13.19 -8.86 8.07
N GLU A 714 -14.31 -8.95 8.80
CA GLU A 714 -14.65 -8.07 9.93
C GLU A 714 -13.51 -7.95 10.96
N ALA A 715 -12.81 -9.07 11.21
CA ALA A 715 -11.71 -9.11 12.18
C ALA A 715 -10.56 -8.17 11.80
N PHE A 716 -10.21 -8.07 10.52
CA PHE A 716 -9.13 -7.21 10.02
C PHE A 716 -9.45 -5.72 10.28
N TYR A 717 -10.61 -5.25 9.81
CA TYR A 717 -10.99 -3.85 9.94
C TYR A 717 -11.33 -3.45 11.38
N ALA A 718 -12.01 -4.31 12.14
CA ALA A 718 -12.33 -4.03 13.55
C ALA A 718 -11.08 -4.01 14.44
N LEU A 719 -10.03 -4.77 14.12
CA LEU A 719 -8.73 -4.65 14.80
C LEU A 719 -7.97 -3.40 14.36
N ALA A 720 -7.99 -3.05 13.06
CA ALA A 720 -7.41 -1.79 12.57
C ALA A 720 -8.02 -0.58 13.29
N ASP A 721 -9.35 -0.53 13.39
CA ASP A 721 -10.11 0.49 14.12
C ASP A 721 -9.64 0.61 15.57
N ARG A 722 -9.64 -0.51 16.32
CA ARG A 722 -9.32 -0.54 17.75
C ARG A 722 -7.86 -0.20 18.06
N HIS A 723 -6.95 -0.51 17.14
CA HIS A 723 -5.53 -0.22 17.30
C HIS A 723 -5.11 1.15 16.77
N GLY A 724 -6.02 1.91 16.13
CA GLY A 724 -5.70 3.22 15.55
C GLY A 724 -4.84 3.11 14.30
N LEU A 725 -5.01 2.04 13.53
CA LEU A 725 -4.27 1.78 12.29
C LEU A 725 -5.17 2.17 11.12
N MET A 726 -4.76 3.17 10.34
CA MET A 726 -5.44 3.54 9.10
C MET A 726 -5.25 2.43 8.06
N VAL A 727 -6.19 2.25 7.14
CA VAL A 727 -6.12 1.26 6.05
C VAL A 727 -6.21 1.95 4.70
N LEU A 728 -5.18 1.77 3.87
CA LEU A 728 -5.27 1.89 2.42
C LEU A 728 -5.76 0.54 1.88
N ASN A 729 -6.87 0.50 1.15
CA ASN A 729 -7.47 -0.75 0.71
C ASN A 729 -7.46 -0.87 -0.81
N ASP A 730 -6.63 -1.78 -1.33
CA ASP A 730 -6.64 -2.13 -2.76
C ASP A 730 -7.86 -3.00 -3.11
N PHE A 731 -8.13 -3.15 -4.41
CA PHE A 731 -8.89 -4.26 -4.98
C PHE A 731 -7.96 -5.22 -5.75
N TRP A 732 -8.51 -6.32 -6.25
CA TRP A 732 -7.81 -7.56 -6.61
C TRP A 732 -7.10 -7.56 -7.98
N GLU A 733 -6.46 -6.45 -8.37
CA GLU A 733 -5.60 -6.36 -9.56
C GLU A 733 -4.16 -5.98 -9.21
N SER A 734 -3.19 -6.44 -10.00
CA SER A 734 -1.75 -6.24 -9.77
C SER A 734 -0.99 -5.75 -11.01
N THR A 735 0.32 -5.56 -10.86
CA THR A 735 1.27 -4.77 -11.66
C THR A 735 0.94 -4.73 -13.15
N GLN A 736 0.65 -3.52 -13.64
CA GLN A 736 0.38 -3.28 -15.06
C GLN A 736 1.57 -3.64 -15.94
N ASP A 737 1.29 -4.20 -17.11
CA ASP A 737 2.27 -4.80 -18.04
C ASP A 737 3.04 -6.02 -17.49
N ASN A 738 2.73 -6.47 -16.27
CA ASN A 738 3.03 -7.80 -15.77
C ASN A 738 1.75 -8.65 -15.79
N ASP A 739 0.84 -8.45 -14.83
CA ASP A 739 -0.21 -9.40 -14.47
C ASP A 739 -1.47 -9.28 -15.36
N ALA A 740 -2.20 -10.39 -15.52
CA ALA A 740 -3.43 -10.43 -16.29
C ALA A 740 -4.55 -9.58 -15.65
N GLU A 741 -5.23 -8.77 -16.46
CA GLU A 741 -6.36 -7.94 -16.01
C GLU A 741 -7.64 -8.77 -15.81
N ALA A 742 -8.52 -8.37 -14.89
CA ALA A 742 -9.71 -9.12 -14.55
C ALA A 742 -10.72 -9.20 -15.72
N GLN A 743 -11.11 -10.41 -16.13
CA GLN A 743 -11.91 -10.59 -17.35
C GLN A 743 -13.43 -10.41 -17.13
N ASP A 744 -13.91 -10.55 -15.88
CA ASP A 744 -15.33 -10.44 -15.50
C ASP A 744 -15.59 -9.15 -14.70
N VAL A 745 -15.57 -8.01 -15.40
CA VAL A 745 -15.75 -6.67 -14.80
C VAL A 745 -17.07 -6.52 -14.02
N PRO A 746 -18.24 -7.02 -14.49
CA PRO A 746 -19.47 -7.00 -13.70
C PRO A 746 -19.36 -7.76 -12.37
N LEU A 747 -18.72 -8.93 -12.36
CA LEU A 747 -18.48 -9.71 -11.14
C LEU A 747 -17.53 -9.00 -10.17
N PHE A 748 -16.44 -8.44 -10.69
CA PHE A 748 -15.46 -7.68 -9.91
C PHE A 748 -16.15 -6.50 -9.21
N VAL A 749 -16.91 -5.70 -9.96
CA VAL A 749 -17.64 -4.54 -9.41
C VAL A 749 -18.77 -4.97 -8.46
N ALA A 750 -19.41 -6.11 -8.67
CA ALA A 750 -20.39 -6.66 -7.72
C ALA A 750 -19.75 -7.08 -6.39
N ASN A 751 -18.58 -7.74 -6.43
CA ASN A 751 -17.80 -8.07 -5.24
C ASN A 751 -17.32 -6.80 -4.52
N ALA A 752 -16.72 -5.86 -5.25
CA ALA A 752 -16.22 -4.59 -4.69
C ALA A 752 -17.35 -3.76 -4.07
N ARG A 753 -18.55 -3.75 -4.67
CA ARG A 753 -19.73 -3.07 -4.13
C ARG A 753 -20.22 -3.68 -2.81
N ASP A 754 -20.16 -5.00 -2.66
CA ASP A 754 -20.53 -5.65 -1.39
C ASP A 754 -19.50 -5.38 -0.28
N VAL A 755 -18.20 -5.41 -0.63
CA VAL A 755 -17.08 -5.07 0.28
C VAL A 755 -17.18 -3.62 0.78
N VAL A 756 -17.34 -2.65 -0.13
CA VAL A 756 -17.50 -1.23 0.24
C VAL A 756 -18.73 -1.04 1.13
N ARG A 757 -19.90 -1.59 0.74
CA ARG A 757 -21.12 -1.50 1.57
C ARG A 757 -20.97 -2.13 2.95
N ARG A 758 -20.27 -3.26 3.05
CA ARG A 758 -20.05 -4.01 4.29
C ARG A 758 -19.16 -3.26 5.26
N TYR A 759 -18.10 -2.62 4.76
CA TYR A 759 -16.98 -2.12 5.58
C TYR A 759 -16.81 -0.59 5.63
N ARG A 760 -17.57 0.20 4.85
CA ARG A 760 -17.55 1.69 4.86
C ARG A 760 -17.79 2.36 6.22
N THR A 761 -18.25 1.65 7.25
CA THR A 761 -18.42 2.18 8.60
C THR A 761 -17.14 2.19 9.44
N HIS A 762 -16.10 1.44 9.04
CA HIS A 762 -14.84 1.38 9.78
C HIS A 762 -14.05 2.71 9.62
N PRO A 763 -13.72 3.43 10.72
CA PRO A 763 -12.90 4.64 10.66
C PRO A 763 -11.46 4.37 10.18
N SER A 764 -10.93 3.16 10.35
CA SER A 764 -9.60 2.76 9.88
C SER A 764 -9.43 2.95 8.38
N ILE A 765 -10.38 2.48 7.55
CA ILE A 765 -10.31 2.66 6.09
C ILE A 765 -10.27 4.16 5.77
N ILE A 766 -9.27 4.61 5.03
CA ILE A 766 -9.10 6.03 4.65
C ILE A 766 -9.03 6.26 3.14
N LEU A 767 -8.78 5.23 2.33
CA LEU A 767 -8.62 5.36 0.88
C LEU A 767 -8.85 4.01 0.20
N TRP A 768 -9.48 4.03 -0.98
CA TRP A 768 -9.70 2.86 -1.84
C TRP A 768 -8.79 2.94 -3.08
N PHE A 769 -8.00 1.90 -3.35
CA PHE A 769 -7.16 1.79 -4.55
C PHE A 769 -7.75 0.80 -5.56
N GLY A 770 -7.75 1.15 -6.84
CA GLY A 770 -8.18 0.28 -7.92
C GLY A 770 -7.28 -0.94 -8.14
N ARG A 771 -5.95 -0.74 -8.12
CA ARG A 771 -4.96 -1.72 -8.56
C ARG A 771 -3.58 -1.51 -7.94
N ASN A 772 -2.89 -2.61 -7.65
CA ASN A 772 -1.47 -2.62 -7.29
C ASN A 772 -0.57 -2.28 -8.50
N GLU A 773 0.37 -1.36 -8.33
CA GLU A 773 1.37 -0.93 -9.32
C GLU A 773 0.88 -0.50 -10.74
N GLY A 774 -0.43 -0.36 -10.96
CA GLY A 774 -1.03 -0.01 -12.25
C GLY A 774 -2.27 0.86 -12.13
N VAL A 775 -3.03 1.03 -13.21
CA VAL A 775 -4.45 1.47 -13.15
C VAL A 775 -5.29 0.36 -13.77
N PRO A 776 -6.50 0.04 -13.26
CA PRO A 776 -7.39 -0.92 -13.92
C PRO A 776 -7.67 -0.54 -15.37
N GLN A 777 -7.96 -1.51 -16.22
CA GLN A 777 -8.48 -1.29 -17.57
C GLN A 777 -9.61 -0.22 -17.57
N PRO A 778 -9.73 0.65 -18.60
CA PRO A 778 -10.57 1.86 -18.51
C PRO A 778 -12.04 1.65 -18.12
N ILE A 779 -12.64 0.52 -18.51
CA ILE A 779 -14.00 0.14 -18.14
C ILE A 779 -14.13 -0.20 -16.65
N LEU A 780 -13.17 -0.95 -16.08
CA LEU A 780 -13.15 -1.30 -14.66
C LEU A 780 -12.78 -0.08 -13.81
N GLN A 781 -11.80 0.72 -14.25
CA GLN A 781 -11.40 1.96 -13.55
C GLN A 781 -12.58 2.94 -13.41
N THR A 782 -13.35 3.13 -14.48
CA THR A 782 -14.54 3.98 -14.47
C THR A 782 -15.61 3.39 -13.54
N ALA A 783 -15.90 2.09 -13.66
CA ALA A 783 -16.92 1.44 -12.86
C ALA A 783 -16.59 1.38 -11.35
N LEU A 784 -15.31 1.27 -10.97
CA LEU A 784 -14.86 1.33 -9.57
C LEU A 784 -14.94 2.75 -9.02
N GLN A 785 -14.46 3.77 -9.76
CA GLN A 785 -14.56 5.18 -9.36
C GLN A 785 -16.03 5.59 -9.13
N ASP A 786 -16.90 5.28 -10.08
CA ASP A 786 -18.32 5.60 -10.00
C ASP A 786 -19.03 4.78 -8.89
N MET A 787 -18.61 3.54 -8.63
CA MET A 787 -19.15 2.70 -7.54
C MET A 787 -18.72 3.20 -6.16
N VAL A 788 -17.43 3.48 -5.93
CA VAL A 788 -16.94 3.98 -4.63
C VAL A 788 -17.56 5.35 -4.32
N TRP A 789 -17.80 6.18 -5.34
CA TRP A 789 -18.54 7.44 -5.18
C TRP A 789 -20.00 7.24 -4.76
N GLN A 790 -20.70 6.24 -5.33
CA GLN A 790 -22.09 5.91 -5.01
C GLN A 790 -22.26 5.26 -3.62
N GLU A 791 -21.26 4.50 -3.16
CA GLU A 791 -21.40 3.54 -2.06
C GLU A 791 -20.59 3.92 -0.81
N ASP A 792 -19.62 4.81 -0.93
CA ASP A 792 -18.92 5.44 0.19
C ASP A 792 -18.95 6.95 0.03
N GLY A 793 -18.30 7.46 -1.02
CA GLY A 793 -18.19 8.88 -1.36
C GLY A 793 -17.38 9.72 -0.36
N THR A 794 -17.39 9.37 0.93
CA THR A 794 -16.70 10.09 2.01
C THR A 794 -15.19 9.86 2.03
N ARG A 795 -14.69 8.87 1.29
CA ARG A 795 -13.26 8.52 1.15
C ARG A 795 -12.81 8.64 -0.31
N LEU A 796 -11.55 8.99 -0.51
CA LEU A 796 -10.95 9.07 -1.84
C LEU A 796 -10.82 7.67 -2.48
N TYR A 797 -11.18 7.58 -3.75
CA TYR A 797 -10.75 6.51 -4.65
C TYR A 797 -9.53 6.98 -5.45
N LYS A 798 -8.54 6.10 -5.67
CA LYS A 798 -7.47 6.33 -6.65
C LYS A 798 -7.27 5.10 -7.53
N GLY A 799 -6.95 5.28 -8.80
CA GLY A 799 -6.71 4.16 -9.73
C GLY A 799 -5.46 3.34 -9.40
N ASN A 800 -4.45 3.98 -8.78
CA ASN A 800 -3.09 3.48 -8.68
C ASN A 800 -2.49 3.66 -7.29
N SER A 801 -1.91 2.58 -6.75
CA SER A 801 -1.20 2.56 -5.46
C SER A 801 0.33 2.74 -5.58
N ARG A 802 0.84 3.46 -6.59
CA ARG A 802 2.30 3.57 -6.83
C ARG A 802 2.85 4.98 -7.03
N VAL A 803 2.34 5.74 -8.02
CA VAL A 803 2.96 6.99 -8.52
C VAL A 803 2.00 8.17 -8.72
N ILE A 804 0.67 7.96 -8.71
CA ILE A 804 -0.30 9.04 -8.91
C ILE A 804 -0.50 9.79 -7.59
N ASN A 805 0.15 10.94 -7.44
CA ASN A 805 0.36 11.65 -6.17
C ASN A 805 1.09 10.80 -5.11
N LEU A 806 1.89 9.82 -5.54
CA LEU A 806 2.57 8.85 -4.68
C LEU A 806 4.06 8.73 -5.03
N GLY A 807 4.86 8.22 -4.09
CA GLY A 807 6.33 8.33 -4.11
C GLY A 807 7.05 7.32 -5.00
N GLY A 808 6.33 6.31 -5.49
CA GLY A 808 6.92 5.10 -6.06
C GLY A 808 7.11 3.99 -5.02
N SER A 809 7.75 2.93 -5.51
CA SER A 809 7.98 1.65 -4.82
C SER A 809 9.43 1.22 -5.01
N GLY A 810 9.96 0.46 -4.06
CA GLY A 810 11.34 0.02 -4.00
C GLY A 810 12.19 0.82 -2.98
N PRO A 811 13.42 0.38 -2.67
CA PRO A 811 14.04 -0.87 -3.11
C PRO A 811 13.37 -2.08 -2.45
N TYR A 812 13.83 -3.29 -2.74
CA TYR A 812 13.37 -4.51 -2.09
C TYR A 812 14.54 -5.33 -1.51
N GLU A 813 15.67 -5.28 -2.18
CA GLU A 813 16.96 -5.78 -1.75
C GLU A 813 17.63 -4.87 -0.68
N TRP A 814 18.57 -5.42 0.11
CA TRP A 814 19.32 -4.62 1.09
C TRP A 814 20.23 -3.60 0.42
N HIS A 815 20.32 -2.41 1.03
CA HIS A 815 21.20 -1.31 0.65
C HIS A 815 21.78 -0.60 1.90
N PRO A 816 22.89 0.17 1.76
CA PRO A 816 23.46 0.97 2.83
C PRO A 816 22.44 1.88 3.55
N PRO A 817 22.54 2.03 4.88
CA PRO A 817 21.62 2.85 5.67
C PRO A 817 21.47 4.30 5.18
N GLU A 818 22.52 4.89 4.62
CA GLU A 818 22.58 6.26 4.09
C GLU A 818 21.65 6.49 2.88
N ASP A 819 21.38 5.46 2.08
CA ASP A 819 20.64 5.61 0.82
C ASP A 819 19.14 5.87 1.07
N TYR A 820 18.60 5.39 2.21
CA TYR A 820 17.22 5.68 2.65
C TYR A 820 16.97 7.15 3.01
N PHE A 821 18.02 7.95 3.19
CA PHE A 821 17.95 9.39 3.40
C PHE A 821 18.07 10.19 2.10
N THR A 822 18.49 9.57 0.98
CA THR A 822 18.99 10.31 -0.20
C THR A 822 18.48 9.80 -1.56
N GLY A 823 18.51 8.50 -1.83
CA GLY A 823 18.32 7.94 -3.17
C GLY A 823 16.98 7.23 -3.39
N TYR A 824 16.29 6.81 -2.32
CA TYR A 824 15.06 6.00 -2.41
C TYR A 824 13.77 6.83 -2.38
N PRO A 825 12.63 6.25 -2.83
CA PRO A 825 11.35 6.95 -2.99
C PRO A 825 11.04 8.00 -1.93
N HIS A 826 10.76 9.22 -2.38
CA HIS A 826 10.36 10.35 -1.54
C HIS A 826 8.85 10.59 -1.65
N GLY A 827 8.28 11.36 -0.73
CA GLY A 827 6.87 11.75 -0.75
C GLY A 827 6.00 10.77 0.02
N PHE A 828 4.95 10.27 -0.64
CA PHE A 828 4.11 9.22 -0.08
C PHE A 828 4.64 7.86 -0.56
N ALA A 829 5.74 7.40 0.02
CA ALA A 829 6.40 6.15 -0.38
C ALA A 829 5.65 4.94 0.18
N ILE A 830 5.14 4.09 -0.71
CA ILE A 830 4.10 3.10 -0.40
C ILE A 830 4.61 1.66 -0.29
N GLU A 831 5.78 1.35 -0.85
CA GLU A 831 6.44 0.04 -0.76
C GLU A 831 7.97 0.25 -0.69
N VAL A 832 8.59 -0.13 0.43
CA VAL A 832 10.04 0.01 0.69
C VAL A 832 10.52 -1.21 1.47
N GLY A 833 11.24 -2.12 0.83
CA GLY A 833 11.66 -3.39 1.43
C GLY A 833 13.15 -3.51 1.69
N THR A 834 13.48 -4.52 2.50
CA THR A 834 14.84 -4.99 2.78
C THR A 834 14.77 -6.35 3.47
N ALA A 835 15.84 -7.14 3.35
CA ALA A 835 15.98 -8.45 3.96
C ALA A 835 15.78 -8.43 5.49
N SER A 836 15.13 -9.46 6.03
CA SER A 836 14.68 -9.49 7.42
C SER A 836 14.72 -10.89 8.06
N PHE A 837 15.90 -11.53 8.08
CA PHE A 837 16.02 -12.93 8.52
C PHE A 837 15.47 -13.13 9.95
N PRO A 838 14.65 -14.18 10.19
CA PRO A 838 13.92 -14.35 11.44
C PRO A 838 14.83 -14.77 12.59
N THR A 839 14.24 -14.95 13.77
CA THR A 839 14.97 -15.39 14.96
C THR A 839 15.46 -16.82 14.80
N LEU A 840 16.56 -17.17 15.49
CA LEU A 840 17.05 -18.54 15.54
C LEU A 840 15.97 -19.51 16.06
N GLU A 841 15.13 -19.04 16.98
CA GLU A 841 14.04 -19.82 17.58
C GLU A 841 12.87 -20.04 16.60
N SER A 842 12.58 -19.09 15.70
CA SER A 842 11.59 -19.22 14.64
C SER A 842 12.10 -20.13 13.53
N TRP A 843 13.31 -19.87 12.99
CA TRP A 843 13.90 -20.68 11.92
C TRP A 843 14.07 -22.16 12.33
N GLN A 844 14.37 -22.44 13.60
CA GLN A 844 14.46 -23.81 14.12
C GLN A 844 13.12 -24.53 14.30
N ARG A 845 11.99 -23.81 14.34
CA ARG A 845 10.65 -24.44 14.29
C ARG A 845 10.22 -24.71 12.85
N THR A 846 10.54 -23.81 11.93
CA THR A 846 10.19 -23.89 10.51
C THR A 846 11.02 -24.92 9.75
N VAL A 847 12.35 -24.84 9.81
CA VAL A 847 13.25 -25.62 8.94
C VAL A 847 13.74 -26.89 9.66
N PRO A 848 13.71 -28.08 9.02
CA PRO A 848 14.29 -29.31 9.54
C PRO A 848 15.80 -29.23 9.85
N VAL A 849 16.30 -30.06 10.77
CA VAL A 849 17.69 -29.94 11.26
C VAL A 849 18.74 -30.24 10.19
N GLU A 850 18.39 -31.09 9.24
CA GLU A 850 19.20 -31.54 8.11
C GLU A 850 19.44 -30.42 7.08
N ASP A 851 18.49 -29.49 6.95
CA ASP A 851 18.46 -28.43 5.92
C ASP A 851 18.71 -27.02 6.48
N ARG A 852 18.94 -26.91 7.80
CA ARG A 852 19.24 -25.67 8.54
C ARG A 852 20.58 -24.99 8.21
N TRP A 853 21.56 -25.69 7.64
CA TRP A 853 22.85 -25.11 7.24
C TRP A 853 23.59 -26.01 6.22
N PRO A 854 24.31 -25.46 5.22
CA PRO A 854 24.26 -24.06 4.77
C PRO A 854 22.92 -23.72 4.11
N ILE A 855 22.84 -22.59 3.39
CA ILE A 855 21.70 -22.23 2.53
C ILE A 855 21.38 -23.40 1.58
N SER A 856 20.10 -23.71 1.45
CA SER A 856 19.57 -24.86 0.69
C SER A 856 18.27 -24.48 -0.05
N ASP A 857 17.71 -25.36 -0.88
CA ASP A 857 16.40 -25.11 -1.50
C ASP A 857 15.31 -24.83 -0.44
N THR A 858 15.42 -25.42 0.76
CA THR A 858 14.46 -25.13 1.85
C THR A 858 14.57 -23.69 2.34
N TRP A 859 15.74 -23.06 2.28
CA TRP A 859 15.87 -21.61 2.55
C TRP A 859 15.23 -20.79 1.42
N VAL A 860 15.47 -21.17 0.16
CA VAL A 860 14.94 -20.44 -1.01
C VAL A 860 13.43 -20.59 -1.14
N TYR A 861 12.86 -21.73 -0.75
CA TYR A 861 11.42 -21.93 -0.66
C TYR A 861 10.81 -21.02 0.41
N HIS A 862 11.48 -20.84 1.56
CA HIS A 862 11.14 -19.84 2.58
C HIS A 862 11.70 -18.43 2.25
N ASP A 863 11.54 -18.00 1.00
CA ASP A 863 11.83 -16.66 0.46
C ASP A 863 13.31 -16.18 0.45
N TRP A 864 14.31 -16.99 0.83
CA TRP A 864 15.72 -16.53 0.92
C TRP A 864 16.45 -16.49 -0.44
N HIS A 865 15.84 -15.85 -1.44
CA HIS A 865 16.30 -15.84 -2.84
C HIS A 865 17.67 -15.15 -3.02
N GLN A 866 18.52 -15.73 -3.88
CA GLN A 866 19.87 -15.20 -4.18
C GLN A 866 19.97 -14.52 -5.56
N GLU A 867 18.88 -14.49 -6.32
CA GLU A 867 18.86 -14.06 -7.73
C GLU A 867 18.34 -12.63 -7.93
N ARG A 868 18.06 -12.20 -9.16
CA ARG A 868 17.73 -10.79 -9.48
C ARG A 868 16.32 -10.38 -9.07
N GLY A 869 16.16 -9.10 -8.75
CA GLY A 869 14.93 -8.54 -8.19
C GLY A 869 15.05 -8.49 -6.68
N VAL A 870 14.07 -9.08 -5.98
CA VAL A 870 14.15 -9.35 -4.54
C VAL A 870 15.32 -10.31 -4.29
N SER A 871 16.40 -9.79 -3.70
CA SER A 871 17.70 -10.46 -3.67
C SER A 871 18.40 -10.34 -2.32
N MET A 872 18.47 -11.45 -1.59
CA MET A 872 19.18 -11.52 -0.32
C MET A 872 20.70 -11.49 -0.51
N ALA A 873 21.17 -11.57 -1.76
CA ALA A 873 22.59 -11.57 -2.09
C ALA A 873 23.27 -10.23 -1.76
N SER A 874 22.57 -9.08 -1.75
CA SER A 874 23.17 -7.82 -1.25
C SER A 874 23.35 -7.84 0.27
N PHE A 875 22.35 -8.34 1.01
CA PHE A 875 22.40 -8.50 2.47
C PHE A 875 23.53 -9.45 2.90
N VAL A 876 23.67 -10.60 2.23
CA VAL A 876 24.77 -11.55 2.50
C VAL A 876 26.13 -10.91 2.21
N ARG A 877 26.28 -10.14 1.12
CA ARG A 877 27.54 -9.41 0.83
C ARG A 877 27.83 -8.33 1.88
N ALA A 878 26.83 -7.61 2.37
CA ALA A 878 26.99 -6.63 3.44
C ALA A 878 27.45 -7.32 4.74
N MET A 879 26.74 -8.37 5.15
CA MET A 879 27.05 -9.18 6.32
C MET A 879 28.48 -9.75 6.29
N ASP A 880 28.89 -10.33 5.15
CA ASP A 880 30.23 -10.88 4.96
C ASP A 880 31.30 -9.77 4.94
N THR A 881 30.96 -8.57 4.45
CA THR A 881 31.85 -7.41 4.47
C THR A 881 32.04 -6.91 5.91
N GLU A 882 30.95 -6.56 6.60
CA GLU A 882 30.96 -5.92 7.91
C GLU A 882 31.34 -6.85 9.06
N PHE A 883 30.89 -8.10 9.02
CA PHE A 883 31.00 -9.03 10.16
C PHE A 883 31.80 -10.30 9.84
N GLY A 884 32.20 -10.48 8.58
CA GLY A 884 32.87 -11.68 8.08
C GLY A 884 31.89 -12.84 7.85
N PRO A 885 32.24 -13.83 7.01
CA PRO A 885 31.36 -14.93 6.66
C PRO A 885 30.85 -15.69 7.89
N ALA A 886 29.58 -16.08 7.85
CA ALA A 886 28.96 -16.87 8.90
C ALA A 886 29.49 -18.31 8.91
N ARG A 887 29.78 -18.83 10.11
CA ARG A 887 30.32 -20.20 10.29
C ARG A 887 29.23 -21.28 10.37
N ASP A 888 28.11 -20.90 10.97
CA ASP A 888 26.97 -21.75 11.34
C ASP A 888 25.69 -20.89 11.42
N LEU A 889 24.52 -21.53 11.50
CA LEU A 889 23.22 -20.84 11.55
C LEU A 889 23.09 -19.84 12.74
N ALA A 890 23.72 -20.10 13.88
CA ALA A 890 23.63 -19.20 15.03
C ALA A 890 24.54 -17.98 14.87
N ASP A 891 25.71 -18.14 14.24
CA ASP A 891 26.56 -17.03 13.82
C ASP A 891 25.94 -16.22 12.68
N PHE A 892 25.21 -16.88 11.77
CA PHE A 892 24.44 -16.24 10.70
C PHE A 892 23.32 -15.38 11.28
N GLU A 893 22.46 -15.93 12.15
CA GLU A 893 21.37 -15.16 12.78
C GLU A 893 21.92 -13.98 13.59
N ARG A 894 22.95 -14.21 14.42
CA ARG A 894 23.60 -13.15 15.23
C ARG A 894 24.10 -11.97 14.39
N LYS A 895 24.54 -12.21 13.15
CA LYS A 895 24.98 -11.17 12.21
C LYS A 895 23.81 -10.55 11.44
N ALA A 896 22.87 -11.36 10.95
CA ALA A 896 21.67 -10.88 10.28
C ALA A 896 20.85 -9.94 11.19
N GLN A 897 20.76 -10.21 12.49
CA GLN A 897 20.05 -9.33 13.42
C GLN A 897 20.68 -7.93 13.57
N MET A 898 21.99 -7.74 13.32
CA MET A 898 22.61 -6.41 13.28
C MET A 898 22.05 -5.59 12.11
N LEU A 899 22.09 -6.17 10.90
CA LEU A 899 21.59 -5.54 9.68
C LEU A 899 20.08 -5.31 9.73
N ASN A 900 19.32 -6.28 10.24
CA ASN A 900 17.87 -6.17 10.44
C ASN A 900 17.52 -4.94 11.29
N TYR A 901 18.22 -4.72 12.41
CA TYR A 901 17.97 -3.57 13.29
C TYR A 901 18.27 -2.25 12.56
N GLU A 902 19.42 -2.19 11.90
CA GLU A 902 19.93 -0.96 11.31
C GLU A 902 19.18 -0.53 10.05
N SER A 903 18.89 -1.45 9.12
CA SER A 903 18.16 -1.14 7.88
C SER A 903 16.73 -0.65 8.18
N HIS A 904 16.01 -1.36 9.05
CA HIS A 904 14.64 -1.03 9.40
C HIS A 904 14.54 0.29 10.19
N ARG A 905 15.53 0.59 11.04
CA ARG A 905 15.63 1.91 11.68
C ARG A 905 15.91 3.00 10.64
N ALA A 906 16.88 2.78 9.75
CA ALA A 906 17.29 3.75 8.74
C ALA A 906 16.18 4.13 7.75
N ILE A 907 15.29 3.19 7.40
CA ILE A 907 14.09 3.46 6.57
C ILE A 907 13.19 4.54 7.21
N PHE A 908 12.98 4.50 8.52
CA PHE A 908 12.17 5.48 9.23
C PHE A 908 12.95 6.73 9.67
N GLU A 909 14.24 6.62 9.99
CA GLU A 909 15.10 7.79 10.21
C GLU A 909 15.24 8.64 8.93
N GLY A 910 15.40 8.01 7.76
CA GLY A 910 15.42 8.66 6.45
C GLY A 910 14.08 9.28 6.06
N PHE A 911 12.96 8.64 6.44
CA PHE A 911 11.64 9.27 6.39
C PHE A 911 11.58 10.56 7.24
N ASN A 912 11.93 10.47 8.52
CA ASN A 912 11.89 11.59 9.48
C ASN A 912 12.80 12.76 9.07
N ALA A 913 13.96 12.48 8.46
CA ALA A 913 14.91 13.49 7.98
C ALA A 913 14.33 14.38 6.87
N GLY A 914 13.45 13.83 6.03
CA GLY A 914 12.73 14.56 4.99
C GLY A 914 11.30 14.98 5.37
N LEU A 915 10.90 14.86 6.65
CA LEU A 915 9.51 15.07 7.08
C LEU A 915 8.99 16.47 6.70
N TRP A 916 7.90 16.50 5.93
CA TRP A 916 7.25 17.70 5.37
C TRP A 916 8.08 18.53 4.37
N THR A 917 9.31 18.12 4.06
CA THR A 917 10.14 18.75 3.02
C THR A 917 10.21 17.90 1.76
N THR A 918 10.51 16.61 1.89
CA THR A 918 10.47 15.62 0.80
C THR A 918 9.53 14.46 1.07
N ASN A 919 9.20 14.15 2.32
CA ASN A 919 8.44 12.97 2.73
C ASN A 919 7.12 13.30 3.46
N SER A 920 6.10 12.49 3.21
CA SER A 920 4.78 12.52 3.88
C SER A 920 4.31 11.15 4.37
N ALA A 921 4.75 10.05 3.73
CA ALA A 921 4.57 8.68 4.22
C ALA A 921 5.77 7.77 3.96
N ARG A 922 5.92 6.74 4.80
CA ARG A 922 6.83 5.61 4.58
C ARG A 922 6.13 4.31 4.97
N MET A 923 5.99 3.41 4.00
CA MET A 923 5.36 2.11 4.18
C MET A 923 6.35 1.01 3.79
N LEU A 924 6.66 0.11 4.73
CA LEU A 924 7.50 -1.05 4.47
C LEU A 924 6.84 -2.02 3.48
N TRP A 925 7.64 -2.57 2.58
CA TRP A 925 7.35 -3.84 1.93
C TRP A 925 8.17 -4.89 2.69
N MET A 926 7.64 -5.54 3.72
CA MET A 926 6.26 -5.60 4.21
C MET A 926 6.24 -5.41 5.74
N THR A 927 5.17 -5.83 6.40
CA THR A 927 5.05 -5.80 7.86
C THR A 927 4.48 -7.09 8.42
N HIS A 928 3.57 -7.71 7.68
CA HIS A 928 2.93 -8.95 8.06
C HIS A 928 3.23 -10.08 7.05
N PRO A 929 3.80 -11.21 7.51
CA PRO A 929 4.02 -12.40 6.69
C PRO A 929 2.84 -13.38 6.80
N ALA A 930 2.31 -13.81 5.65
CA ALA A 930 1.22 -14.79 5.56
C ALA A 930 1.62 -16.22 5.99
N TRP A 931 2.93 -16.48 6.06
CA TRP A 931 3.53 -17.79 6.28
C TRP A 931 4.96 -17.63 6.85
N PRO A 932 5.71 -18.70 7.19
CA PRO A 932 7.10 -18.55 7.65
C PRO A 932 8.04 -18.10 6.53
N SER A 933 8.22 -16.78 6.44
CA SER A 933 9.14 -16.13 5.50
C SER A 933 10.54 -15.93 6.11
N SER A 934 11.51 -15.56 5.28
CA SER A 934 12.80 -15.00 5.72
C SER A 934 13.09 -13.57 5.25
N ASP A 935 12.16 -12.96 4.53
CA ASP A 935 12.28 -11.63 3.93
C ASP A 935 11.13 -10.70 4.36
N PHE A 936 11.29 -9.39 4.13
CA PHE A 936 10.31 -8.30 4.24
C PHE A 936 9.58 -8.05 5.58
N GLN A 937 9.50 -9.02 6.47
CA GLN A 937 8.68 -9.01 7.67
C GLN A 937 9.37 -8.31 8.85
N ILE A 938 8.61 -7.62 9.71
CA ILE A 938 9.17 -7.09 10.97
C ILE A 938 9.09 -8.09 12.13
N TYR A 939 8.18 -9.05 12.05
CA TYR A 939 7.98 -10.16 12.99
C TYR A 939 7.64 -11.43 12.20
N SER A 940 7.89 -12.60 12.78
CA SER A 940 7.57 -13.90 12.16
C SER A 940 6.08 -14.25 12.27
N SER A 941 5.58 -15.12 11.38
CA SER A 941 4.17 -15.62 11.34
C SER A 941 3.76 -16.53 12.52
N ASP A 942 4.65 -16.66 13.50
CA ASP A 942 4.49 -17.32 14.80
C ASP A 942 4.44 -16.33 15.98
N TYR A 943 4.41 -15.02 15.69
CA TYR A 943 4.47 -13.88 16.59
C TYR A 943 5.85 -13.57 17.25
N ASP A 944 6.96 -14.23 16.88
CA ASP A 944 8.29 -13.87 17.40
C ASP A 944 8.83 -12.59 16.75
N THR A 945 9.39 -11.71 17.57
CA THR A 945 9.92 -10.40 17.15
C THR A 945 11.44 -10.47 17.01
N HIS A 946 11.94 -10.37 15.78
CA HIS A 946 13.35 -10.22 15.47
C HIS A 946 13.76 -8.73 15.48
N ALA A 947 15.04 -8.43 15.24
CA ALA A 947 15.58 -7.08 15.42
C ALA A 947 14.97 -6.04 14.45
N ALA A 948 14.42 -6.48 13.31
CA ALA A 948 13.65 -5.66 12.39
C ALA A 948 12.45 -4.96 13.07
N PHE A 949 11.76 -5.66 13.99
CA PHE A 949 10.70 -5.08 14.83
C PHE A 949 11.23 -3.90 15.66
N TYR A 950 12.38 -4.07 16.29
CA TYR A 950 12.92 -3.09 17.24
C TYR A 950 13.63 -1.93 16.56
N GLY A 951 14.28 -2.16 15.41
CA GLY A 951 14.75 -1.10 14.51
C GLY A 951 13.59 -0.24 14.00
N THR A 952 12.51 -0.88 13.52
CA THR A 952 11.27 -0.19 13.12
C THR A 952 10.67 0.60 14.26
N LYS A 953 10.42 -0.05 15.41
CA LYS A 953 9.86 0.56 16.64
C LYS A 953 10.69 1.74 17.14
N LYS A 954 12.01 1.69 16.94
CA LYS A 954 12.94 2.78 17.26
C LYS A 954 12.79 3.96 16.30
N GLY A 955 12.94 3.76 14.99
CA GLY A 955 12.85 4.85 14.00
C GLY A 955 11.46 5.47 13.86
N ALA A 956 10.41 4.71 14.22
CA ALA A 956 9.02 5.16 14.23
C ALA A 956 8.55 5.76 15.57
N GLU A 957 9.44 6.01 16.54
CA GLU A 957 9.10 6.64 17.82
C GLU A 957 8.30 7.96 17.61
N PRO A 958 7.24 8.24 18.39
CA PRO A 958 6.46 9.47 18.23
C PRO A 958 7.26 10.74 18.51
N VAL A 959 8.18 10.68 19.46
CA VAL A 959 9.23 11.68 19.73
C VAL A 959 10.56 10.92 19.68
N HIS A 960 11.49 11.34 18.82
CA HIS A 960 12.66 10.54 18.49
C HIS A 960 13.95 11.37 18.44
N ILE A 961 15.08 10.81 18.91
CA ILE A 961 16.43 11.34 18.68
C ILE A 961 17.16 10.44 17.69
N GLN A 962 17.69 11.04 16.62
CA GLN A 962 18.42 10.31 15.59
C GLN A 962 19.63 11.07 15.07
N MET A 963 20.61 10.33 14.55
CA MET A 963 21.69 10.84 13.72
C MET A 963 21.34 10.56 12.26
N ASN A 964 21.11 11.60 11.47
CA ASN A 964 20.98 11.43 10.02
C ASN A 964 22.34 10.96 9.49
N GLN A 965 22.41 9.73 8.98
CA GLN A 965 23.70 9.09 8.68
C GLN A 965 24.51 9.86 7.62
N PRO A 966 23.91 10.37 6.51
CA PRO A 966 24.59 11.32 5.63
C PRO A 966 24.95 12.61 6.37
N GLY A 967 26.25 12.90 6.47
CA GLY A 967 26.76 14.08 7.18
C GLY A 967 26.68 14.01 8.71
N ARG A 968 26.15 12.93 9.29
CA ARG A 968 26.11 12.66 10.74
C ARG A 968 25.48 13.79 11.57
N GLN A 969 24.43 14.42 11.01
CA GLN A 969 23.70 15.50 11.66
C GLN A 969 22.72 14.93 12.70
N VAL A 970 22.86 15.29 13.97
CA VAL A 970 21.88 14.92 15.00
C VAL A 970 20.65 15.81 14.85
N VAL A 971 19.47 15.20 14.93
CA VAL A 971 18.17 15.88 14.88
C VAL A 971 17.23 15.31 15.95
N MET A 972 16.25 16.11 16.35
CA MET A 972 15.08 15.66 17.12
C MET A 972 13.85 15.65 16.23
N VAL A 973 13.00 14.66 16.40
CA VAL A 973 11.72 14.49 15.70
C VAL A 973 10.61 14.53 16.73
N ASN A 974 9.52 15.23 16.44
CA ASN A 974 8.28 15.19 17.22
C ASN A 974 7.10 15.07 16.25
N THR A 975 6.59 13.87 16.07
CA THR A 975 5.39 13.59 15.23
C THR A 975 4.07 13.74 15.99
N THR A 976 4.11 14.07 17.29
CA THR A 976 2.90 14.22 18.10
C THR A 976 2.18 15.56 17.84
N ARG A 977 0.95 15.69 18.34
CA ARG A 977 0.17 16.93 18.28
C ARG A 977 0.56 17.99 19.31
N GLN A 978 1.53 17.74 20.19
CA GLN A 978 1.91 18.67 21.25
C GLN A 978 3.38 19.09 21.10
N PRO A 979 3.73 20.38 21.30
CA PRO A 979 5.12 20.79 21.39
C PRO A 979 5.73 20.33 22.72
N LEU A 980 7.05 20.19 22.75
CA LEU A 980 7.83 19.93 23.97
C LEU A 980 8.87 21.03 24.15
N THR A 981 9.01 21.56 25.36
CA THR A 981 9.97 22.64 25.66
C THR A 981 11.11 22.17 26.55
N GLY A 982 12.31 22.73 26.36
CA GLY A 982 13.48 22.43 27.18
C GLY A 982 13.99 21.00 27.06
N VAL A 983 13.81 20.35 25.91
CA VAL A 983 14.27 18.98 25.67
C VAL A 983 15.80 19.00 25.55
N LYS A 984 16.49 18.31 26.47
CA LYS A 984 17.94 18.16 26.44
C LYS A 984 18.32 16.89 25.68
N ALA A 985 18.87 17.09 24.48
CA ALA A 985 19.52 16.07 23.69
C ALA A 985 21.01 15.98 24.06
N THR A 986 21.55 14.75 24.12
CA THR A 986 22.95 14.45 24.41
C THR A 986 23.43 13.34 23.47
N ALA A 987 24.65 13.47 22.97
CA ALA A 987 25.35 12.45 22.20
C ALA A 987 26.68 12.11 22.89
N ARG A 988 26.91 10.82 23.17
CA ARG A 988 28.17 10.31 23.70
C ARG A 988 28.78 9.36 22.67
N VAL A 989 30.02 9.62 22.27
CA VAL A 989 30.78 8.75 21.37
C VAL A 989 31.81 8.00 22.20
N THR A 990 31.87 6.68 22.09
CA THR A 990 32.92 5.84 22.71
C THR A 990 33.66 5.04 21.66
N ASP A 991 34.87 4.58 21.99
CA ASP A 991 35.48 3.45 21.27
C ASP A 991 34.82 2.11 21.67
N LEU A 992 35.30 1.00 21.10
CA LEU A 992 34.81 -0.35 21.41
C LEU A 992 35.20 -0.85 22.82
N THR A 993 36.07 -0.15 23.55
CA THR A 993 36.34 -0.41 24.97
C THR A 993 35.36 0.33 25.88
N GLY A 994 34.49 1.19 25.33
CA GLY A 994 33.59 2.05 26.10
C GLY A 994 34.24 3.33 26.63
N ALA A 995 35.51 3.59 26.31
CA ALA A 995 36.15 4.85 26.66
C ALA A 995 35.54 6.00 25.85
N THR A 996 35.13 7.09 26.53
CA THR A 996 34.45 8.21 25.88
C THR A 996 35.42 9.06 25.08
N VAL A 997 35.17 9.16 23.77
CA VAL A 997 35.96 9.93 22.79
C VAL A 997 35.42 11.35 22.64
N ALA A 998 34.10 11.53 22.68
CA ALA A 998 33.44 12.83 22.60
C ALA A 998 32.11 12.85 23.37
N THR A 999 31.66 14.02 23.78
CA THR A 999 30.31 14.25 24.31
C THR A 999 29.81 15.61 23.87
N HIS A 1000 28.60 15.65 23.32
CA HIS A 1000 27.90 16.87 22.89
C HIS A 1000 26.53 16.91 23.57
N ALA A 1001 26.03 18.10 23.90
CA ALA A 1001 24.68 18.27 24.41
C ALA A 1001 24.09 19.61 23.95
N GLN A 1002 22.79 19.62 23.67
CA GLN A 1002 22.03 20.81 23.29
C GLN A 1002 20.63 20.72 23.91
N THR A 1003 20.12 21.86 24.40
CA THR A 1003 18.72 21.98 24.81
C THR A 1003 17.94 22.66 23.69
N VAL A 1004 16.74 22.19 23.41
CA VAL A 1004 15.92 22.61 22.27
C VAL A 1004 14.43 22.57 22.61
N ASP A 1005 13.64 23.45 21.97
CA ASP A 1005 12.18 23.36 21.95
C ASP A 1005 11.75 22.67 20.65
N LEU A 1006 10.86 21.67 20.77
CA LEU A 1006 10.36 20.85 19.67
C LEU A 1006 8.92 21.26 19.32
N PRO A 1007 8.68 21.88 18.15
CA PRO A 1007 7.32 22.09 17.66
C PRO A 1007 6.55 20.77 17.52
N ALA A 1008 5.22 20.83 17.53
CA ALA A 1008 4.39 19.70 17.18
C ALA A 1008 4.56 19.33 15.69
N ASN A 1009 4.56 18.03 15.39
CA ASN A 1009 4.59 17.45 14.05
C ASN A 1009 5.75 17.95 13.15
N ALA A 1010 6.99 18.01 13.66
CA ALA A 1010 8.17 18.57 12.98
C ALA A 1010 9.49 17.83 13.29
N THR A 1011 10.50 18.04 12.44
CA THR A 1011 11.90 17.65 12.66
C THR A 1011 12.77 18.89 12.86
N VAL A 1012 13.67 18.87 13.85
CA VAL A 1012 14.53 20.00 14.26
C VAL A 1012 15.99 19.57 14.27
N ALA A 1013 16.83 20.26 13.50
CA ALA A 1013 18.27 20.00 13.47
C ALA A 1013 18.99 20.55 14.70
N LEU A 1014 19.94 19.77 15.23
CA LEU A 1014 20.80 20.13 16.36
C LEU A 1014 22.24 20.37 15.89
N PHE A 1015 23.18 19.49 16.24
CA PHE A 1015 24.61 19.59 15.94
C PHE A 1015 25.11 18.43 15.05
N PRO A 1016 26.11 18.66 14.18
CA PRO A 1016 26.80 17.59 13.48
C PRO A 1016 27.78 16.84 14.41
N LEU A 1017 27.91 15.53 14.21
CA LEU A 1017 28.90 14.70 14.90
C LEU A 1017 30.14 14.49 14.03
N ALA A 1018 31.21 15.21 14.37
CA ALA A 1018 32.51 15.13 13.70
C ALA A 1018 33.28 13.85 14.07
N LEU A 1019 32.87 12.70 13.51
CA LEU A 1019 33.42 11.39 13.87
C LEU A 1019 34.75 11.04 13.18
N ASP A 1020 35.16 11.70 12.09
CA ASP A 1020 36.22 11.22 11.21
C ASP A 1020 37.58 11.02 11.91
N ALA A 1021 37.96 11.92 12.82
CA ALA A 1021 39.20 11.82 13.60
C ALA A 1021 39.17 10.72 14.69
N ALA A 1022 37.99 10.18 14.99
CA ALA A 1022 37.80 8.99 15.82
C ALA A 1022 37.77 7.72 14.96
N LEU A 1023 37.00 7.74 13.86
CA LEU A 1023 36.87 6.62 12.91
C LEU A 1023 38.21 6.24 12.26
N ALA A 1024 39.10 7.21 12.04
CA ALA A 1024 40.48 6.97 11.60
C ALA A 1024 41.35 6.17 12.60
N LYS A 1025 40.84 5.87 13.81
CA LYS A 1025 41.48 5.01 14.82
C LYS A 1025 40.80 3.64 14.97
N GLY A 1026 39.67 3.42 14.28
CA GLY A 1026 38.83 2.24 14.40
C GLY A 1026 37.35 2.58 14.65
N PRO A 1027 36.44 1.58 14.68
CA PRO A 1027 35.02 1.83 14.87
C PRO A 1027 34.67 2.46 16.22
N VAL A 1028 33.58 3.22 16.23
CA VAL A 1028 33.03 3.89 17.41
C VAL A 1028 31.58 3.49 17.66
N LEU A 1029 31.13 3.67 18.91
CA LEU A 1029 29.75 3.52 19.33
C LEU A 1029 29.18 4.92 19.62
N VAL A 1030 28.01 5.24 19.07
CA VAL A 1030 27.33 6.53 19.26
C VAL A 1030 26.05 6.28 20.04
N ARG A 1031 26.03 6.74 21.30
CA ARG A 1031 24.87 6.72 22.19
C ARG A 1031 24.18 8.08 22.14
N LEU A 1032 22.89 8.10 21.80
CA LEU A 1032 22.04 9.30 21.83
C LEU A 1032 21.01 9.18 22.95
N ASP A 1033 20.80 10.27 23.70
CA ASP A 1033 19.84 10.39 24.80
C ASP A 1033 19.06 11.69 24.67
N ALA A 1034 17.73 11.65 24.80
CA ALA A 1034 16.86 12.82 24.89
C ALA A 1034 16.03 12.78 26.17
N SER A 1035 16.04 13.89 26.90
CA SER A 1035 15.30 14.06 28.16
C SER A 1035 14.47 15.33 28.15
N ALA A 1036 13.27 15.30 28.73
CA ALA A 1036 12.44 16.48 28.94
C ALA A 1036 13.00 17.37 30.07
N ALA A 1037 12.42 18.56 30.23
CA ALA A 1037 12.85 19.54 31.24
C ALA A 1037 12.74 19.06 32.70
N ASP A 1038 11.95 18.01 32.98
CA ASP A 1038 11.84 17.36 34.29
C ASP A 1038 12.88 16.24 34.52
N GLY A 1039 13.73 15.96 33.51
CA GLY A 1039 14.72 14.88 33.53
C GLY A 1039 14.20 13.51 33.10
N SER A 1040 12.90 13.37 32.77
CA SER A 1040 12.36 12.13 32.21
C SER A 1040 12.92 11.87 30.81
N ARG A 1041 13.26 10.61 30.50
CA ARG A 1041 13.77 10.23 29.16
C ARG A 1041 12.61 10.15 28.17
N VAL A 1042 12.69 10.92 27.08
CA VAL A 1042 11.68 10.95 26.02
C VAL A 1042 12.05 10.11 24.80
N SER A 1043 13.35 9.96 24.50
CA SER A 1043 13.86 9.10 23.43
C SER A 1043 15.34 8.80 23.66
N GLU A 1044 15.87 7.84 22.91
CA GLU A 1044 17.28 7.44 22.89
C GLU A 1044 17.57 6.55 21.68
N ASN A 1045 18.83 6.49 21.24
CA ASN A 1045 19.26 5.70 20.09
C ASN A 1045 20.71 5.22 20.23
N PHE A 1046 21.14 4.25 19.42
CA PHE A 1046 22.46 3.62 19.53
C PHE A 1046 22.96 3.16 18.15
N TYR A 1047 24.14 3.61 17.75
CA TYR A 1047 24.77 3.27 16.46
C TYR A 1047 26.15 2.68 16.68
N TRP A 1048 26.54 1.74 15.82
CA TRP A 1048 27.93 1.42 15.53
C TRP A 1048 28.33 2.17 14.24
N GLN A 1049 29.55 2.67 14.17
CA GLN A 1049 30.02 3.47 13.04
C GLN A 1049 31.49 3.13 12.73
N ALA A 1050 31.86 3.11 11.45
CA ALA A 1050 33.19 2.79 10.95
C ALA A 1050 33.64 3.77 9.86
N ALA A 1051 34.94 3.77 9.53
CA ALA A 1051 35.45 4.50 8.37
C ALA A 1051 35.12 3.76 7.06
N ASN A 1052 35.27 2.43 7.06
CA ASN A 1052 34.87 1.52 5.99
C ASN A 1052 33.99 0.41 6.60
N PRO A 1053 32.97 -0.12 5.89
CA PRO A 1053 32.12 -1.19 6.43
C PRO A 1053 32.92 -2.40 6.97
N ALA A 1054 34.00 -2.78 6.28
CA ALA A 1054 34.86 -3.90 6.70
C ALA A 1054 35.60 -3.69 8.04
N ASP A 1055 35.70 -2.46 8.55
CA ASP A 1055 36.32 -2.20 9.86
C ASP A 1055 35.39 -2.64 11.02
N LEU A 1056 34.08 -2.74 10.79
CA LEU A 1056 33.10 -3.27 11.76
C LEU A 1056 33.39 -4.71 12.19
N ARG A 1057 34.28 -5.43 11.49
CA ARG A 1057 34.78 -6.75 11.90
C ARG A 1057 35.44 -6.72 13.28
N ALA A 1058 35.95 -5.57 13.71
CA ALA A 1058 36.44 -5.35 15.07
C ALA A 1058 35.37 -5.59 16.16
N LEU A 1059 34.07 -5.45 15.85
CA LEU A 1059 32.98 -5.79 16.77
C LEU A 1059 32.97 -7.29 17.11
N SER A 1060 33.41 -8.17 16.20
CA SER A 1060 33.55 -9.62 16.47
C SER A 1060 34.75 -9.95 17.37
N ALA A 1061 35.67 -8.99 17.58
CA ALA A 1061 36.82 -9.13 18.47
C ALA A 1061 36.60 -8.48 19.85
N MET A 1062 35.42 -7.90 20.11
CA MET A 1062 35.07 -7.35 21.43
C MET A 1062 35.04 -8.45 22.51
N PRO A 1063 35.51 -8.17 23.74
CA PRO A 1063 35.33 -9.07 24.87
C PRO A 1063 33.84 -9.40 25.12
N GLN A 1064 33.60 -10.55 25.74
CA GLN A 1064 32.24 -10.94 26.14
C GLN A 1064 31.76 -10.07 27.31
N ALA A 1065 30.62 -9.40 27.12
CA ALA A 1065 30.01 -8.54 28.12
C ALA A 1065 28.93 -9.30 28.91
N THR A 1066 29.22 -9.62 30.17
CA THR A 1066 28.27 -10.27 31.08
C THR A 1066 27.33 -9.25 31.71
N LEU A 1067 26.08 -9.22 31.23
CA LEU A 1067 25.02 -8.41 31.83
C LEU A 1067 24.45 -9.06 33.09
N ARG A 1068 24.08 -8.23 34.06
CA ARG A 1068 23.23 -8.62 35.19
C ARG A 1068 21.78 -8.29 34.83
N ALA A 1069 20.83 -9.20 35.13
CA ALA A 1069 19.41 -8.87 35.09
C ALA A 1069 18.72 -9.21 36.42
N ASP A 1070 17.95 -8.26 36.94
CA ASP A 1070 17.02 -8.49 38.04
C ASP A 1070 15.60 -8.58 37.48
N VAL A 1071 14.84 -9.61 37.89
CA VAL A 1071 13.47 -9.86 37.41
C VAL A 1071 12.46 -9.65 38.54
N ALA A 1072 11.41 -8.90 38.25
CA ALA A 1072 10.29 -8.63 39.14
C ALA A 1072 8.94 -8.76 38.40
N ALA A 1073 7.85 -8.98 39.14
CA ALA A 1073 6.51 -8.89 38.58
C ALA A 1073 6.16 -7.44 38.22
N ALA A 1074 5.36 -7.24 37.17
CA ALA A 1074 4.85 -5.95 36.74
C ALA A 1074 3.32 -5.97 36.61
N SER A 1075 2.69 -4.79 36.52
CA SER A 1075 1.25 -4.69 36.28
C SER A 1075 0.92 -5.26 34.90
N ALA A 1076 -0.11 -6.11 34.82
CA ALA A 1076 -0.55 -6.78 33.60
C ALA A 1076 -2.01 -6.44 33.27
N ALA A 1077 -2.42 -6.63 32.02
CA ALA A 1077 -3.84 -6.59 31.66
C ALA A 1077 -4.59 -7.83 32.19
N ALA A 1078 -5.92 -7.79 32.19
CA ALA A 1078 -6.74 -8.95 32.56
C ALA A 1078 -6.46 -10.13 31.61
N GLY A 1079 -6.13 -11.30 32.17
CA GLY A 1079 -5.73 -12.48 31.40
C GLY A 1079 -4.24 -12.57 31.06
N GLU A 1080 -3.45 -11.53 31.33
CA GLU A 1080 -2.00 -11.51 31.07
C GLU A 1080 -1.17 -11.72 32.34
N ARG A 1081 0.12 -12.04 32.12
CA ARG A 1081 1.20 -11.87 33.09
C ARG A 1081 2.16 -10.80 32.56
N SER A 1082 2.79 -10.06 33.46
CA SER A 1082 3.85 -9.14 33.09
C SER A 1082 5.06 -9.21 34.03
N LEU A 1083 6.24 -9.05 33.45
CA LEU A 1083 7.53 -9.02 34.13
C LEU A 1083 8.25 -7.71 33.79
N ARG A 1084 8.94 -7.13 34.78
CA ARG A 1084 10.00 -6.16 34.56
C ARG A 1084 11.35 -6.88 34.66
N VAL A 1085 12.21 -6.68 33.67
CA VAL A 1085 13.58 -7.15 33.61
C VAL A 1085 14.49 -5.93 33.59
N THR A 1086 15.20 -5.69 34.69
CA THR A 1086 16.18 -4.62 34.83
C THR A 1086 17.55 -5.16 34.42
N LEU A 1087 17.95 -4.95 33.16
CA LEU A 1087 19.28 -5.27 32.64
C LEU A 1087 20.28 -4.18 33.02
N SER A 1088 21.48 -4.55 33.46
CA SER A 1088 22.56 -3.62 33.77
C SER A 1088 23.91 -4.16 33.28
N ASN A 1089 24.79 -3.25 32.85
CA ASN A 1089 26.16 -3.58 32.44
C ASN A 1089 27.16 -3.17 33.55
N PRO A 1090 27.47 -4.03 34.53
CA PRO A 1090 28.46 -3.74 35.57
C PRO A 1090 29.91 -3.93 35.10
N GLY A 1091 30.13 -4.37 33.85
CA GLY A 1091 31.44 -4.61 33.27
C GLY A 1091 32.05 -3.36 32.65
N THR A 1092 33.29 -3.50 32.15
CA THR A 1092 34.02 -2.43 31.45
C THR A 1092 33.90 -2.50 29.93
N THR A 1093 33.18 -3.48 29.37
CA THR A 1093 33.00 -3.64 27.91
C THR A 1093 31.54 -3.35 27.53
N PRO A 1094 31.27 -2.58 26.46
CA PRO A 1094 29.91 -2.41 25.94
C PRO A 1094 29.26 -3.76 25.57
N ALA A 1095 27.99 -3.93 25.93
CA ALA A 1095 27.16 -5.04 25.47
C ALA A 1095 26.31 -4.56 24.29
N LEU A 1096 26.26 -5.32 23.20
CA LEU A 1096 25.53 -4.94 21.99
C LEU A 1096 24.37 -5.90 21.68
N GLN A 1097 23.23 -5.34 21.29
CA GLN A 1097 22.09 -6.07 20.68
C GLN A 1097 21.62 -7.30 21.48
N THR A 1098 21.43 -7.17 22.79
CA THR A 1098 20.96 -8.27 23.67
C THR A 1098 19.46 -8.51 23.49
N LYS A 1099 19.10 -9.64 22.86
CA LYS A 1099 17.75 -10.19 22.82
C LYS A 1099 17.37 -10.80 24.18
N LEU A 1100 16.17 -10.48 24.66
CA LEU A 1100 15.43 -11.21 25.68
C LEU A 1100 14.42 -12.14 24.99
N THR A 1101 14.36 -13.41 25.42
CA THR A 1101 13.38 -14.40 24.96
C THR A 1101 12.72 -15.09 26.16
N LEU A 1102 11.39 -15.22 26.17
CA LEU A 1102 10.65 -15.90 27.23
C LEU A 1102 10.42 -17.39 26.92
N PHE A 1103 10.57 -18.24 27.94
CA PHE A 1103 10.30 -19.68 27.87
C PHE A 1103 9.46 -20.15 29.07
N ASP A 1104 8.53 -21.07 28.83
CA ASP A 1104 7.68 -21.67 29.86
C ASP A 1104 8.44 -22.70 30.73
N GLY A 1105 7.77 -23.25 31.74
CA GLY A 1105 8.31 -24.30 32.61
C GLY A 1105 8.62 -25.64 31.93
N LYS A 1106 8.30 -25.81 30.65
CA LYS A 1106 8.66 -26.97 29.81
C LYS A 1106 9.84 -26.64 28.87
N GLY A 1107 10.33 -25.41 28.88
CA GLY A 1107 11.37 -24.92 27.98
C GLY A 1107 10.88 -24.56 26.57
N VAL A 1108 9.56 -24.44 26.36
CA VAL A 1108 8.95 -24.01 25.10
C VAL A 1108 8.86 -22.47 25.09
N GLN A 1109 9.13 -21.85 23.95
CA GLN A 1109 9.04 -20.39 23.81
C GLN A 1109 7.62 -19.90 24.13
N ILE A 1110 7.52 -18.73 24.75
CA ILE A 1110 6.24 -18.05 24.99
C ILE A 1110 6.03 -17.03 23.88
N LEU A 1111 5.01 -17.28 23.05
CA LEU A 1111 4.57 -16.42 21.95
C LEU A 1111 3.02 -16.33 21.97
N PRO A 1112 2.43 -15.17 21.67
CA PRO A 1112 3.08 -13.87 21.55
C PRO A 1112 3.67 -13.39 22.88
N ALA A 1113 4.72 -12.57 22.82
CA ALA A 1113 5.30 -11.89 23.97
C ALA A 1113 5.64 -10.44 23.58
N TYR A 1114 5.10 -9.48 24.33
CA TYR A 1114 5.12 -8.06 23.97
C TYR A 1114 6.15 -7.34 24.83
N PHE A 1115 7.29 -6.99 24.23
CA PHE A 1115 8.41 -6.33 24.91
C PHE A 1115 8.35 -4.81 24.70
N SER A 1116 8.46 -4.03 25.78
CA SER A 1116 8.54 -2.57 25.70
C SER A 1116 9.75 -2.12 24.87
N ASP A 1117 10.88 -2.83 25.03
CA ASP A 1117 12.16 -2.63 24.38
C ASP A 1117 12.91 -3.98 24.32
N ASN A 1118 13.76 -4.22 23.33
CA ASN A 1118 14.51 -5.48 23.16
C ASN A 1118 15.71 -5.25 22.22
N TYR A 1119 16.58 -6.25 22.05
CA TYR A 1119 17.84 -6.10 21.29
C TYR A 1119 18.70 -4.95 21.86
N VAL A 1120 18.80 -4.91 23.18
CA VAL A 1120 19.32 -3.76 23.95
C VAL A 1120 20.85 -3.69 23.87
N SER A 1121 21.39 -2.52 23.55
CA SER A 1121 22.81 -2.18 23.75
C SER A 1121 23.00 -1.35 25.03
N LEU A 1122 24.08 -1.59 25.77
CA LEU A 1122 24.44 -0.91 27.02
C LEU A 1122 25.94 -0.63 27.11
N LEU A 1123 26.32 0.64 27.26
CA LEU A 1123 27.69 1.03 27.63
C LEU A 1123 28.00 0.61 29.09
N PRO A 1124 29.29 0.56 29.49
CA PRO A 1124 29.68 0.35 30.88
C PRO A 1124 28.95 1.27 31.87
N GLY A 1125 28.32 0.66 32.88
CA GLY A 1125 27.53 1.35 33.91
C GLY A 1125 26.07 1.66 33.54
N GLU A 1126 25.62 1.42 32.31
CA GLU A 1126 24.24 1.69 31.90
C GLU A 1126 23.24 0.62 32.37
N THR A 1127 21.95 0.97 32.39
CA THR A 1127 20.85 0.13 32.86
C THR A 1127 19.59 0.33 31.99
N ARG A 1128 18.80 -0.75 31.82
CA ARG A 1128 17.55 -0.81 31.05
C ARG A 1128 16.48 -1.52 31.85
N ASP A 1129 15.34 -0.87 32.05
CA ASP A 1129 14.09 -1.58 32.35
C ASP A 1129 13.42 -2.00 31.04
N VAL A 1130 13.23 -3.31 30.87
CA VAL A 1130 12.32 -3.90 29.87
C VAL A 1130 11.08 -4.42 30.59
N THR A 1131 9.89 -4.02 30.16
CA THR A 1131 8.64 -4.67 30.59
C THR A 1131 8.19 -5.64 29.49
N VAL A 1132 7.78 -6.84 29.87
CA VAL A 1132 7.28 -7.87 28.95
C VAL A 1132 5.89 -8.32 29.40
N ALA A 1133 4.94 -8.39 28.48
CA ALA A 1133 3.60 -8.94 28.71
C ALA A 1133 3.36 -10.21 27.88
N TYR A 1134 2.66 -11.20 28.43
CA TYR A 1134 2.37 -12.48 27.77
C TYR A 1134 1.10 -13.15 28.33
N PRO A 1135 0.48 -14.10 27.59
CA PRO A 1135 -0.73 -14.79 28.04
C PRO A 1135 -0.55 -15.51 29.39
N GLY A 1136 -1.49 -15.33 30.31
CA GLY A 1136 -1.35 -15.74 31.71
C GLY A 1136 -1.44 -17.25 31.97
N ASP A 1137 -1.96 -18.01 31.02
CA ASP A 1137 -2.06 -19.47 30.99
C ASP A 1137 -0.70 -20.16 30.78
N ARG A 1138 0.28 -19.44 30.22
CA ARG A 1138 1.66 -19.93 29.97
C ARG A 1138 2.48 -20.15 31.25
N GLY A 1139 1.95 -19.81 32.43
CA GLY A 1139 2.60 -20.02 33.72
C GLY A 1139 3.68 -18.98 34.04
N VAL A 1140 4.66 -19.33 34.87
CA VAL A 1140 5.80 -18.44 35.18
C VAL A 1140 6.86 -18.61 34.08
N ALA A 1141 7.20 -17.50 33.41
CA ALA A 1141 8.24 -17.49 32.39
C ALA A 1141 9.66 -17.44 32.99
N THR A 1142 10.59 -18.15 32.36
CA THR A 1142 12.04 -17.91 32.47
C THR A 1142 12.50 -16.97 31.37
N VAL A 1143 13.52 -16.15 31.66
CA VAL A 1143 14.09 -15.20 30.69
C VAL A 1143 15.43 -15.76 30.20
N ARG A 1144 15.62 -15.86 28.89
CA ARG A 1144 16.95 -16.13 28.29
C ARG A 1144 17.47 -14.88 27.60
N LEU A 1145 18.76 -14.62 27.77
CA LEU A 1145 19.49 -13.53 27.14
C LEU A 1145 20.48 -14.09 26.11
N ARG A 1146 20.57 -13.48 24.93
CA ARG A 1146 21.65 -13.68 23.92
C ARG A 1146 21.91 -12.33 23.24
N GLY A 1147 23.17 -11.91 23.13
CA GLY A 1147 23.54 -10.69 22.41
C GLY A 1147 24.65 -10.91 21.39
N TRP A 1148 25.08 -9.82 20.74
CA TRP A 1148 26.19 -9.84 19.79
C TRP A 1148 27.50 -10.33 20.43
N ASN A 1149 27.80 -9.80 21.64
CA ASN A 1149 28.94 -10.17 22.48
C ASN A 1149 28.50 -10.50 23.93
N SER A 1150 27.23 -10.85 24.16
CA SER A 1150 26.73 -11.26 25.49
C SER A 1150 26.33 -12.73 25.49
N PRO A 1151 26.90 -13.58 26.37
CA PRO A 1151 26.76 -15.03 26.30
C PRO A 1151 25.36 -15.51 26.69
N ALA A 1152 24.96 -16.65 26.12
CA ALA A 1152 23.65 -17.26 26.34
C ALA A 1152 23.41 -17.57 27.83
N THR A 1153 22.54 -16.80 28.47
CA THR A 1153 22.31 -16.84 29.92
C THR A 1153 20.82 -17.07 30.22
N THR A 1154 20.49 -18.04 31.08
CA THR A 1154 19.10 -18.28 31.53
C THR A 1154 18.93 -17.73 32.94
N ILE A 1155 17.87 -16.97 33.15
CA ILE A 1155 17.54 -16.30 34.41
C ILE A 1155 16.17 -16.83 34.86
N GLY A 1156 16.13 -17.37 36.07
CA GLY A 1156 14.93 -17.98 36.64
C GLY A 1156 13.83 -16.97 36.87
N GLY A 1157 12.60 -17.34 36.50
CA GLY A 1157 11.40 -16.64 36.95
C GLY A 1157 11.22 -16.81 38.46
N LYS A 1158 10.52 -15.84 39.07
CA LYS A 1158 10.05 -15.88 40.47
C LYS A 1158 8.53 -15.97 40.47
#